data_AF-A0A2F0ARB2-F1
#
_entry.id   AF-A0A2F0ARB2-F1
#
_cell.length_a   1.000
_cell.length_b   1.000
_cell.length_c   1.000
_cell.angle_alpha   90.00
_cell.angle_beta   90.00
_cell.angle_gamma   90.00
#
_symmetry.space_group_name_H-M   'P 1'
#
loop_
_entity.id
_entity.type
_entity.pdbx_description
1 polymer ?
#
loop_
_entity_poly.entity_id
_entity_poly.type
_entity_poly.pdbx_seq_one_letter_code
_entity_poly.pdbx_strand_id
1 'polypeptide(L)'
;MNRLLLVGLIASLSACNQDPDTLKTDGAAGHSQTSASSKASVNKDITAAPLPTPSLQEPVEFSSDIRKSESAAHAAEFRILGSVCRAQTTRDFKALTAHLSTDFKGWLVDRPVDGKIMAGRYTIRQYGQSQKGLDRRSFFKTLKSYLPGGRIGTCRPKTVSLKISDDGLIWGRGQIQMTGEFMASVHSAVTIEVTFQARIGDGDVAITRLRIDHMSRVDTADPLFRDVTDQLGVQNGQAKRTRGVIQSKVDQRAINQIGGLAAIDFDGNGRDDLMVWSWHRSLKILVNDGIGGFHRLERILPPDAVGLAQLYIDLDDDGRAEIVSSNVDSCRHGRAEFGLYTRGNQRYEAKPLALSFKSPCQLPSRMLYSHIEAADLNGDGKLDLIFSGYSNGNSRSNRFNLYDSDAGETTRIFINQGALKFDEQALERGVKESRFTRMTLAHDLDSDGDVDLYQSNDFGRNTLFDNDGTGHFKAIQSSLTTFGHTGGLSLVSLGATGRTGLFAGGNRDSVGRRLTVHANARLNKIAARDWQRLALGNRYFELNSKGQFIDLGDTLKLRGSGWTAGAAVIDANLDGYPDLMLPTGNLSHSDPNAPDYATYYWRTMLTALEQYSKTTTEAEMPMGIETTQDDAEAGKFVGSFGGHQSDEFLLGQNDGFISLGQTSGLASTTDGRAAVALDFDGDGDEDLAVLSLQGLKLFENTLSPKANEWLLITVKTAKQRIAYGSKVHVTIDEGRTRTQHVRLTNGVMGQRKPGLLFGLGRDSKKVSVKVVWPSGKTAQFSGLSGRVDIVDGQAPKVIPQTIWPVGTRPRAIERVIRPTKFKSTRGTSHTVPTTGGRPQVIHIFSASSSRQTAELRLLETLNSEFKGRIEVIGINGGTQKAGLTANGPSSFPVAELDKTLAMRLFGKTKRITLPATFVFDGRGRLKRAFRRPVSARDIKMALDTGRPTAQDHLDMAMIAGAQSKFGRVRQHLGEALRMNSNSALAWSRLGQLDAQEKNWPGAVSAFRKADSLVPGAKAMASALGHALLMNEETDEAIEYLKQVVDLDATADAHLGLARAYSTKGEIEKAAEQVEFAREKNPELLKRLTDKMKEQKKAAASEQDSIPDALKATPTNAFGKGQPSQWPAGLKPTTPKVKD
;
A
#
# COMPACT_ATOMS: atom_id res chain seq x y z
N MET A 1 -15.34 -69.25 28.43
CA MET A 1 -15.40 -69.01 29.90
C MET A 1 -14.04 -68.46 30.33
N ASN A 2 -13.89 -67.45 31.20
CA ASN A 2 -14.87 -66.55 31.84
C ASN A 2 -14.18 -65.19 32.09
N ARG A 3 -14.83 -64.05 31.79
CA ARG A 3 -15.48 -63.09 32.74
C ARG A 3 -14.51 -62.53 33.81
N LEU A 4 -14.38 -61.21 34.04
CA LEU A 4 -15.06 -59.99 33.51
C LEU A 4 -13.98 -58.94 33.18
N LEU A 5 -14.12 -57.95 32.28
CA LEU A 5 -15.14 -57.61 31.27
C LEU A 5 -16.61 -57.41 31.71
N LEU A 6 -16.99 -56.13 31.91
CA LEU A 6 -18.12 -55.40 31.29
C LEU A 6 -17.87 -53.89 31.60
N VAL A 7 -17.76 -52.92 30.67
CA VAL A 7 -18.64 -52.46 29.55
C VAL A 7 -19.90 -51.73 30.07
N GLY A 8 -20.32 -50.56 29.56
CA GLY A 8 -19.78 -49.69 28.49
C GLY A 8 -20.77 -49.43 27.32
N LEU A 9 -20.28 -48.77 26.27
CA LEU A 9 -20.83 -48.68 24.90
C LEU A 9 -22.03 -47.74 24.59
N ILE A 10 -21.98 -47.22 23.33
CA ILE A 10 -23.05 -47.01 22.33
C ILE A 10 -24.32 -46.21 22.77
N ALA A 11 -24.69 -45.05 22.22
CA ALA A 11 -24.73 -44.52 20.84
C ALA A 11 -25.97 -44.95 20.01
N SER A 12 -26.38 -44.05 19.11
CA SER A 12 -27.22 -44.25 17.90
C SER A 12 -28.67 -44.77 17.99
N LEU A 13 -29.54 -44.02 17.31
CA LEU A 13 -30.68 -44.44 16.47
C LEU A 13 -32.05 -44.85 17.09
N SER A 14 -33.03 -44.00 16.74
CA SER A 14 -34.31 -44.35 16.08
C SER A 14 -35.54 -44.77 16.88
N ALA A 15 -36.69 -44.52 16.24
CA ALA A 15 -38.06 -44.99 16.50
C ALA A 15 -38.86 -44.42 17.70
N CYS A 16 -40.02 -43.88 17.33
CA CYS A 16 -41.39 -44.07 17.85
C CYS A 16 -41.60 -44.97 19.12
N ASN A 17 -42.64 -44.79 19.94
CA ASN A 17 -43.95 -44.21 19.60
C ASN A 17 -44.81 -43.77 20.82
N GLN A 18 -45.70 -42.78 20.58
CA GLN A 18 -47.08 -42.57 21.10
C GLN A 18 -47.52 -42.82 22.57
N ASP A 19 -48.11 -41.75 23.14
CA ASP A 19 -49.48 -41.64 23.76
C ASP A 19 -49.86 -42.43 25.05
N PRO A 20 -51.00 -42.11 25.73
CA PRO A 20 -51.42 -40.78 26.24
C PRO A 20 -52.07 -40.81 27.67
N ASP A 21 -52.56 -39.65 28.16
CA ASP A 21 -53.64 -39.40 29.16
C ASP A 21 -53.67 -40.14 30.53
N THR A 22 -53.94 -39.49 31.68
CA THR A 22 -55.33 -39.09 32.04
C THR A 22 -55.45 -38.20 33.31
N LEU A 23 -56.28 -37.14 33.19
CA LEU A 23 -57.36 -36.66 34.09
C LEU A 23 -57.23 -36.36 35.63
N LYS A 24 -57.70 -35.14 35.97
CA LYS A 24 -58.62 -34.71 37.08
C LYS A 24 -58.14 -34.22 38.47
N THR A 25 -58.42 -32.93 38.72
CA THR A 25 -59.23 -32.27 39.81
C THR A 25 -59.30 -32.90 41.22
N ASP A 26 -59.36 -32.17 42.35
CA ASP A 26 -60.18 -31.00 42.73
C ASP A 26 -59.53 -30.10 43.85
N GLY A 27 -60.25 -29.12 44.44
CA GLY A 27 -59.74 -28.28 45.55
C GLY A 27 -60.75 -27.43 46.36
N ALA A 28 -60.29 -26.74 47.42
CA ALA A 28 -60.99 -25.77 48.30
C ALA A 28 -59.91 -24.92 49.05
N ALA A 29 -59.95 -23.58 49.21
CA ALA A 29 -60.87 -22.67 49.93
C ALA A 29 -60.81 -22.75 51.47
N GLY A 30 -60.74 -21.66 52.26
CA GLY A 30 -60.54 -20.22 51.98
C GLY A 30 -60.79 -19.28 53.20
N HIS A 31 -60.24 -18.05 53.18
CA HIS A 31 -60.50 -16.92 54.14
C HIS A 31 -60.12 -17.18 55.64
N SER A 32 -60.27 -16.27 56.63
CA SER A 32 -59.80 -14.86 56.86
C SER A 32 -59.90 -14.56 58.41
N GLN A 33 -59.57 -13.42 59.06
CA GLN A 33 -59.06 -12.06 58.74
C GLN A 33 -58.49 -11.39 60.05
N THR A 34 -57.91 -10.17 59.97
CA THR A 34 -57.56 -9.23 61.09
C THR A 34 -56.47 -9.65 62.12
N SER A 35 -56.02 -8.77 63.05
CA SER A 35 -55.03 -7.67 62.84
C SER A 35 -54.55 -7.01 64.15
N ALA A 36 -53.23 -6.88 64.41
CA ALA A 36 -52.61 -5.75 65.17
C ALA A 36 -51.05 -5.82 65.34
N SER A 37 -50.39 -4.67 65.14
CA SER A 37 -49.13 -4.18 65.76
C SER A 37 -47.85 -5.05 65.93
N SER A 38 -46.90 -4.82 64.99
CA SER A 38 -45.48 -4.48 65.23
C SER A 38 -44.48 -5.44 65.93
N LYS A 39 -43.46 -5.89 65.18
CA LYS A 39 -42.08 -5.31 65.18
C LYS A 39 -41.20 -5.93 64.06
N ALA A 40 -40.06 -5.30 63.78
CA ALA A 40 -38.96 -5.74 62.90
C ALA A 40 -39.30 -6.08 61.42
N SER A 41 -39.08 -5.10 60.52
CA SER A 41 -39.14 -5.31 59.07
C SER A 41 -37.85 -5.94 58.52
N VAL A 42 -37.78 -7.26 58.48
CA VAL A 42 -36.83 -7.98 57.62
C VAL A 42 -37.34 -7.87 56.18
N ASN A 43 -36.67 -7.07 55.34
CA ASN A 43 -36.97 -7.06 53.90
C ASN A 43 -36.47 -8.37 53.28
N LYS A 44 -37.40 -9.29 53.06
CA LYS A 44 -37.22 -10.39 52.10
C LYS A 44 -37.07 -9.82 50.69
N ASP A 45 -36.31 -10.52 49.85
CA ASP A 45 -36.28 -10.29 48.41
C ASP A 45 -37.69 -10.44 47.81
N ILE A 46 -38.35 -9.32 47.57
CA ILE A 46 -39.36 -9.25 46.52
C ILE A 46 -38.58 -9.28 45.21
N THR A 47 -38.66 -10.40 44.50
CA THR A 47 -38.23 -10.51 43.10
C THR A 47 -39.11 -9.59 42.24
N ALA A 48 -38.75 -8.31 42.23
CA ALA A 48 -39.39 -7.31 41.38
C ALA A 48 -39.22 -7.76 39.92
N ALA A 49 -40.32 -8.21 39.31
CA ALA A 49 -40.38 -8.44 37.88
C ALA A 49 -39.88 -7.16 37.18
N PRO A 50 -38.98 -7.28 36.18
CA PRO A 50 -38.37 -6.11 35.56
C PRO A 50 -39.45 -5.19 35.01
N LEU A 51 -39.45 -3.93 35.46
CA LEU A 51 -40.46 -2.94 35.08
C LEU A 51 -40.56 -2.88 33.54
N PRO A 52 -41.78 -2.97 32.97
CA PRO A 52 -41.93 -3.10 31.52
C PRO A 52 -41.39 -1.84 30.84
N THR A 53 -40.26 -1.99 30.15
CA THR A 53 -39.64 -0.91 29.39
C THR A 53 -40.60 -0.51 28.26
N PRO A 54 -41.07 0.75 28.19
CA PRO A 54 -41.93 1.21 27.09
C PRO A 54 -41.21 0.95 25.77
N SER A 55 -41.78 0.08 24.94
CA SER A 55 -40.97 -0.75 24.06
C SER A 55 -40.35 0.04 22.90
N LEU A 56 -39.01 0.00 22.83
CA LEU A 56 -38.23 0.40 21.65
C LEU A 56 -38.25 -0.74 20.62
N GLN A 57 -39.48 -1.21 20.33
CA GLN A 57 -39.76 -2.43 19.57
C GLN A 57 -39.46 -2.22 18.08
N GLU A 58 -38.88 -3.25 17.48
CA GLU A 58 -38.72 -3.35 16.04
C GLU A 58 -40.12 -3.61 15.41
N PRO A 59 -40.46 -3.01 14.25
CA PRO A 59 -41.72 -3.28 13.57
C PRO A 59 -41.92 -4.78 13.29
N VAL A 60 -43.17 -5.23 13.25
CA VAL A 60 -43.49 -6.63 12.91
C VAL A 60 -43.46 -6.84 11.39
N GLU A 61 -43.91 -5.84 10.64
CA GLU A 61 -43.94 -5.83 9.18
C GLU A 61 -43.02 -4.73 8.63
N PHE A 62 -42.42 -5.00 7.47
CA PHE A 62 -41.46 -4.11 6.82
C PHE A 62 -41.82 -3.91 5.35
N SER A 63 -41.67 -2.69 4.87
CA SER A 63 -41.94 -2.32 3.48
C SER A 63 -41.04 -3.12 2.54
N SER A 64 -41.64 -3.66 1.47
CA SER A 64 -40.93 -4.41 0.43
C SER A 64 -40.13 -3.52 -0.54
N ASP A 65 -40.37 -2.20 -0.50
CA ASP A 65 -39.68 -1.21 -1.32
C ASP A 65 -38.32 -0.80 -0.72
N ILE A 66 -37.28 -1.20 -1.44
CA ILE A 66 -35.88 -0.87 -1.15
C ILE A 66 -35.62 0.64 -1.32
N ARG A 67 -36.32 1.34 -2.22
CA ARG A 67 -36.10 2.78 -2.48
C ARG A 67 -36.66 3.63 -1.34
N LYS A 68 -37.85 3.32 -0.82
CA LYS A 68 -38.42 3.86 0.44
C LYS A 68 -37.48 3.60 1.64
N SER A 69 -36.94 2.38 1.74
CA SER A 69 -35.99 2.00 2.79
C SER A 69 -34.67 2.78 2.76
N GLU A 70 -34.01 2.89 1.60
CA GLU A 70 -32.75 3.65 1.46
C GLU A 70 -32.97 5.16 1.62
N SER A 71 -34.09 5.71 1.13
CA SER A 71 -34.44 7.12 1.31
C SER A 71 -34.66 7.48 2.79
N ALA A 72 -35.35 6.60 3.53
CA ALA A 72 -35.50 6.74 4.99
C ALA A 72 -34.15 6.65 5.72
N ALA A 73 -33.24 5.78 5.27
CA ALA A 73 -31.89 5.68 5.84
C ALA A 73 -31.02 6.92 5.56
N HIS A 74 -31.09 7.50 4.36
CA HIS A 74 -30.41 8.75 4.05
C HIS A 74 -30.97 9.92 4.90
N ALA A 75 -32.29 10.01 5.04
CA ALA A 75 -32.93 11.01 5.91
C ALA A 75 -32.49 10.84 7.39
N ALA A 76 -32.48 9.61 7.91
CA ALA A 76 -32.02 9.31 9.27
C ALA A 76 -30.52 9.65 9.48
N GLU A 77 -29.67 9.41 8.48
CA GLU A 77 -28.25 9.71 8.58
C GLU A 77 -27.98 11.24 8.55
N PHE A 78 -28.56 11.97 7.60
CA PHE A 78 -28.25 13.39 7.39
C PHE A 78 -29.12 14.37 8.19
N ARG A 79 -30.42 14.10 8.36
CA ARG A 79 -31.33 14.95 9.18
C ARG A 79 -31.20 14.62 10.66
N ILE A 80 -31.23 13.33 11.03
CA ILE A 80 -31.23 12.89 12.45
C ILE A 80 -29.82 12.79 13.04
N LEU A 81 -29.00 11.82 12.65
CA LEU A 81 -27.67 11.64 13.25
C LEU A 81 -26.75 12.84 12.92
N GLY A 82 -26.86 13.35 11.69
CA GLY A 82 -26.17 14.56 11.24
C GLY A 82 -26.59 15.85 11.95
N SER A 83 -27.82 15.96 12.50
CA SER A 83 -28.16 17.14 13.32
C SER A 83 -27.50 17.09 14.71
N VAL A 84 -27.24 15.91 15.27
CA VAL A 84 -26.41 15.78 16.50
C VAL A 84 -25.01 16.33 16.23
N CYS A 85 -24.40 15.95 15.09
CA CYS A 85 -23.13 16.51 14.65
C CYS A 85 -23.17 18.04 14.48
N ARG A 86 -24.19 18.57 13.78
CA ARG A 86 -24.36 20.03 13.60
C ARG A 86 -24.50 20.75 14.94
N ALA A 87 -25.39 20.28 15.81
CA ALA A 87 -25.68 20.89 17.11
C ALA A 87 -24.48 20.88 18.08
N GLN A 88 -23.68 19.80 18.11
CA GLN A 88 -22.45 19.77 18.91
C GLN A 88 -21.38 20.72 18.33
N THR A 89 -21.37 20.92 17.01
CA THR A 89 -20.40 21.80 16.31
C THR A 89 -20.76 23.29 16.44
N THR A 90 -22.02 23.67 16.21
CA THR A 90 -22.53 25.05 16.36
C THR A 90 -22.79 25.42 17.82
N ARG A 91 -22.80 24.42 18.73
CA ARG A 91 -23.30 24.49 20.12
C ARG A 91 -24.78 24.85 20.25
N ASP A 92 -25.54 24.85 19.15
CA ASP A 92 -27.01 25.01 19.15
C ASP A 92 -27.73 23.66 19.28
N PHE A 93 -28.02 23.28 20.53
CA PHE A 93 -28.86 22.13 20.85
C PHE A 93 -30.36 22.42 20.77
N LYS A 94 -30.79 23.67 20.52
CA LYS A 94 -32.20 24.02 20.34
C LYS A 94 -32.67 23.60 18.95
N ALA A 95 -31.87 23.84 17.91
CA ALA A 95 -32.12 23.31 16.56
C ALA A 95 -32.31 21.78 16.56
N LEU A 96 -31.50 21.04 17.33
CA LEU A 96 -31.60 19.58 17.47
C LEU A 96 -32.95 19.11 18.00
N THR A 97 -33.68 19.95 18.76
CA THR A 97 -35.00 19.58 19.26
C THR A 97 -36.04 19.43 18.14
N ALA A 98 -35.89 20.12 17.00
CA ALA A 98 -36.89 20.15 15.93
C ALA A 98 -37.16 18.76 15.34
N HIS A 99 -36.14 17.90 15.26
CA HIS A 99 -36.24 16.55 14.69
C HIS A 99 -36.74 15.47 15.69
N LEU A 100 -37.22 15.87 16.88
CA LEU A 100 -37.87 14.96 17.84
C LEU A 100 -39.40 15.15 17.86
N SER A 101 -40.14 14.07 18.11
CA SER A 101 -41.59 14.15 18.38
C SER A 101 -41.90 14.82 19.72
N THR A 102 -43.16 15.23 19.92
CA THR A 102 -43.66 15.76 21.21
C THR A 102 -43.66 14.73 22.33
N ASP A 103 -43.94 13.47 22.01
CA ASP A 103 -44.00 12.35 22.98
C ASP A 103 -42.64 11.72 23.30
N PHE A 104 -41.54 12.24 22.73
CA PHE A 104 -40.22 11.59 22.72
C PHE A 104 -39.72 11.09 24.09
N LYS A 105 -39.11 9.89 24.06
CA LYS A 105 -38.37 9.29 25.18
C LYS A 105 -36.99 8.85 24.73
N GLY A 106 -35.97 9.15 25.53
CA GLY A 106 -34.61 8.73 25.26
C GLY A 106 -33.89 8.10 26.45
N TRP A 107 -32.98 7.18 26.18
CA TRP A 107 -32.18 6.47 27.18
C TRP A 107 -30.69 6.71 26.92
N LEU A 108 -29.92 6.83 27.99
CA LEU A 108 -28.49 7.11 27.93
C LEU A 108 -27.70 6.00 28.63
N VAL A 109 -26.40 6.02 28.42
CA VAL A 109 -25.45 5.31 29.27
C VAL A 109 -25.37 5.95 30.67
N ASP A 110 -24.92 5.19 31.66
CA ASP A 110 -24.58 5.68 33.00
C ASP A 110 -23.26 6.46 33.01
N ARG A 111 -22.85 6.95 34.18
CA ARG A 111 -21.56 7.63 34.36
C ARG A 111 -20.39 6.75 33.85
N PRO A 112 -19.33 7.35 33.29
CA PRO A 112 -18.19 6.59 32.79
C PRO A 112 -17.59 5.74 33.91
N VAL A 113 -17.23 4.51 33.55
CA VAL A 113 -16.16 3.81 34.26
C VAL A 113 -14.86 4.40 33.70
N ASP A 114 -14.17 5.20 34.51
CA ASP A 114 -12.82 5.69 34.16
C ASP A 114 -11.90 4.48 33.99
N GLY A 115 -11.42 4.28 32.75
CA GLY A 115 -10.74 3.05 32.35
C GLY A 115 -9.22 3.14 32.41
N LYS A 116 -8.59 2.01 32.05
CA LYS A 116 -7.15 1.77 32.09
C LYS A 116 -6.37 2.86 31.32
N ILE A 117 -5.36 3.44 31.96
CA ILE A 117 -4.34 4.25 31.29
C ILE A 117 -3.45 3.29 30.49
N MET A 118 -3.48 3.40 29.15
CA MET A 118 -2.65 2.58 28.25
C MET A 118 -1.37 3.33 27.88
N ALA A 119 -0.21 2.68 28.01
CA ALA A 119 1.15 3.21 27.82
C ALA A 119 1.54 4.48 28.63
N GLY A 120 0.62 5.08 29.39
CA GLY A 120 0.76 6.43 29.95
C GLY A 120 0.30 7.56 29.02
N ARG A 121 -0.20 7.24 27.81
CA ARG A 121 -0.62 8.23 26.80
C ARG A 121 -2.12 8.29 26.61
N TYR A 122 -2.77 7.13 26.52
CA TYR A 122 -4.21 7.05 26.27
C TYR A 122 -4.99 6.86 27.57
N THR A 123 -6.00 7.70 27.77
CA THR A 123 -7.09 7.43 28.73
C THR A 123 -8.31 6.95 27.97
N ILE A 124 -8.74 5.73 28.25
CA ILE A 124 -9.93 5.13 27.62
C ILE A 124 -11.07 5.14 28.65
N ARG A 125 -12.25 5.62 28.26
CA ARG A 125 -13.47 5.63 29.07
C ARG A 125 -14.54 4.83 28.37
N GLN A 126 -15.17 3.92 29.09
CA GLN A 126 -16.34 3.17 28.64
C GLN A 126 -17.52 3.49 29.55
N TYR A 127 -18.72 3.47 28.98
CA TYR A 127 -19.94 3.88 29.67
C TYR A 127 -20.95 2.71 29.64
N GLY A 128 -21.40 2.27 30.83
CA GLY A 128 -22.39 1.18 30.99
C GLY A 128 -23.82 1.64 30.66
N GLN A 129 -24.78 0.72 30.57
CA GLN A 129 -26.16 1.06 30.18
C GLN A 129 -27.00 1.56 31.36
N SER A 130 -27.63 2.75 31.23
CA SER A 130 -28.62 3.24 32.21
C SER A 130 -30.04 2.88 31.80
N GLN A 131 -30.91 2.62 32.78
CA GLN A 131 -32.28 2.16 32.53
C GLN A 131 -33.36 3.27 32.57
N LYS A 132 -33.03 4.51 32.95
CA LYS A 132 -34.04 5.59 33.07
C LYS A 132 -34.32 6.28 31.74
N GLY A 133 -35.57 6.18 31.29
CA GLY A 133 -36.09 6.93 30.13
C GLY A 133 -36.35 8.41 30.47
N LEU A 134 -35.77 9.30 29.69
CA LEU A 134 -35.78 10.76 29.84
C LEU A 134 -36.70 11.41 28.80
N ASP A 135 -37.29 12.57 29.13
CA ASP A 135 -37.95 13.45 28.16
C ASP A 135 -36.93 14.23 27.28
N ARG A 136 -37.40 14.95 26.26
CA ARG A 136 -36.57 15.76 25.33
C ARG A 136 -35.57 16.68 26.05
N ARG A 137 -36.01 17.43 27.05
CA ARG A 137 -35.19 18.43 27.76
C ARG A 137 -34.17 17.74 28.67
N SER A 138 -34.61 16.73 29.42
CA SER A 138 -33.73 15.95 30.31
C SER A 138 -32.70 15.14 29.53
N PHE A 139 -33.10 14.51 28.42
CA PHE A 139 -32.21 13.76 27.52
C PHE A 139 -31.10 14.66 26.98
N PHE A 140 -31.41 15.81 26.39
CA PHE A 140 -30.38 16.70 25.87
C PHE A 140 -29.53 17.37 26.95
N LYS A 141 -30.09 17.71 28.12
CA LYS A 141 -29.31 18.23 29.26
C LYS A 141 -28.24 17.22 29.69
N THR A 142 -28.61 15.94 29.79
CA THR A 142 -27.70 14.88 30.22
C THR A 142 -26.74 14.47 29.10
N LEU A 143 -27.20 14.35 27.84
CA LEU A 143 -26.32 14.10 26.70
C LEU A 143 -25.24 15.19 26.54
N LYS A 144 -25.61 16.47 26.70
CA LYS A 144 -24.66 17.59 26.71
C LYS A 144 -23.63 17.53 27.86
N SER A 145 -23.90 16.78 28.93
CA SER A 145 -22.92 16.53 30.01
C SER A 145 -21.98 15.37 29.73
N TYR A 146 -22.37 14.41 28.88
CA TYR A 146 -21.50 13.35 28.37
C TYR A 146 -20.63 13.81 27.18
N LEU A 147 -21.18 14.65 26.30
CA LEU A 147 -20.49 15.13 25.11
C LEU A 147 -19.54 16.29 25.45
N PRO A 148 -18.23 16.20 25.14
CA PRO A 148 -17.24 17.17 25.62
C PRO A 148 -17.40 18.63 25.19
N GLY A 149 -16.81 19.52 25.99
CA GLY A 149 -16.47 20.91 25.63
C GLY A 149 -15.38 20.97 24.53
N GLY A 150 -14.91 22.16 24.15
CA GLY A 150 -13.85 22.30 23.13
C GLY A 150 -14.31 22.20 21.67
N ARG A 151 -13.37 21.93 20.76
CA ARG A 151 -13.53 22.04 19.30
C ARG A 151 -13.59 20.67 18.63
N ILE A 152 -14.72 20.38 17.97
CA ILE A 152 -14.80 19.27 17.00
C ILE A 152 -13.89 19.56 15.79
N GLY A 153 -13.09 18.57 15.41
CA GLY A 153 -12.43 18.47 14.11
C GLY A 153 -13.29 17.74 13.08
N THR A 154 -13.83 16.56 13.41
CA THR A 154 -14.78 15.83 12.55
C THR A 154 -15.94 15.22 13.34
N CYS A 155 -17.11 15.09 12.71
CA CYS A 155 -18.22 14.30 13.21
C CYS A 155 -18.84 13.51 12.05
N ARG A 156 -18.87 12.18 12.17
CA ARG A 156 -19.34 11.26 11.13
C ARG A 156 -20.52 10.44 11.67
N PRO A 157 -21.76 10.72 11.23
CA PRO A 157 -22.89 9.81 11.43
C PRO A 157 -22.82 8.63 10.44
N LYS A 158 -23.36 7.48 10.82
CA LYS A 158 -23.58 6.33 9.91
C LYS A 158 -24.79 5.50 10.37
N THR A 159 -25.73 5.22 9.47
CA THR A 159 -26.88 4.34 9.71
C THR A 159 -26.46 2.89 9.43
N VAL A 160 -26.26 2.10 10.49
CA VAL A 160 -25.68 0.75 10.48
C VAL A 160 -26.68 -0.32 10.05
N SER A 161 -27.95 -0.16 10.43
CA SER A 161 -29.09 -0.99 10.01
C SER A 161 -30.37 -0.20 10.19
N LEU A 162 -31.34 -0.35 9.30
CA LEU A 162 -32.63 0.33 9.38
C LEU A 162 -33.72 -0.57 8.80
N LYS A 163 -34.89 -0.49 9.40
CA LYS A 163 -36.13 -1.11 8.94
C LYS A 163 -37.22 -0.04 8.92
N ILE A 164 -38.13 -0.12 7.96
CA ILE A 164 -39.28 0.77 7.83
C ILE A 164 -40.53 -0.07 7.57
N SER A 165 -41.61 0.17 8.30
CA SER A 165 -42.93 -0.40 8.03
C SER A 165 -43.66 0.41 6.96
N ASP A 166 -44.76 -0.13 6.42
CA ASP A 166 -45.50 0.62 5.41
C ASP A 166 -46.25 1.84 5.95
N ASP A 167 -46.66 1.85 7.23
CA ASP A 167 -47.19 3.02 7.96
C ASP A 167 -46.13 4.08 8.33
N GLY A 168 -44.91 3.95 7.79
CA GLY A 168 -43.85 4.95 7.94
C GLY A 168 -43.15 4.96 9.30
N LEU A 169 -43.32 3.92 10.12
CA LEU A 169 -42.52 3.73 11.33
C LEU A 169 -41.12 3.22 10.96
N ILE A 170 -40.12 4.01 11.29
CA ILE A 170 -38.70 3.67 11.15
C ILE A 170 -38.21 3.11 12.49
N TRP A 171 -37.44 2.03 12.43
CA TRP A 171 -36.57 1.57 13.52
C TRP A 171 -35.17 1.35 12.97
N GLY A 172 -34.13 1.74 13.69
CA GLY A 172 -32.77 1.59 13.19
C GLY A 172 -31.69 1.62 14.26
N ARG A 173 -30.48 1.24 13.85
CA ARG A 173 -29.26 1.41 14.61
C ARG A 173 -28.31 2.32 13.85
N GLY A 174 -27.71 3.27 14.57
CA GLY A 174 -26.75 4.23 14.06
C GLY A 174 -25.46 4.23 14.87
N GLN A 175 -24.43 4.80 14.30
CA GLN A 175 -23.18 5.13 14.97
C GLN A 175 -22.86 6.60 14.72
N ILE A 176 -22.29 7.28 15.71
CA ILE A 176 -21.74 8.63 15.58
C ILE A 176 -20.31 8.60 16.10
N GLN A 177 -19.34 8.92 15.23
CA GLN A 177 -17.94 9.09 15.60
C GLN A 177 -17.59 10.59 15.59
N MET A 178 -17.12 11.11 16.72
CA MET A 178 -16.68 12.49 16.89
C MET A 178 -15.20 12.55 17.24
N THR A 179 -14.46 13.46 16.63
CA THR A 179 -13.02 13.66 16.89
C THR A 179 -12.69 15.15 16.98
N GLY A 180 -11.71 15.53 17.80
CA GLY A 180 -11.41 16.94 18.03
C GLY A 180 -10.43 17.21 19.16
N GLU A 181 -10.20 18.50 19.43
CA GLU A 181 -9.46 19.00 20.58
C GLU A 181 -10.49 19.43 21.63
N PHE A 182 -10.80 18.51 22.55
CA PHE A 182 -11.92 18.64 23.49
C PHE A 182 -11.50 19.21 24.85
N MET A 183 -10.20 19.15 25.15
CA MET A 183 -9.52 19.88 26.23
C MET A 183 -8.22 20.43 25.64
N ALA A 184 -7.68 21.52 26.19
CA ALA A 184 -6.50 22.18 25.59
C ALA A 184 -5.31 21.21 25.47
N SER A 185 -4.78 21.06 24.26
CA SER A 185 -3.71 20.10 23.93
C SER A 185 -4.05 18.63 24.23
N VAL A 186 -5.33 18.25 24.21
CA VAL A 186 -5.78 16.84 24.26
C VAL A 186 -6.70 16.55 23.08
N HIS A 187 -6.23 15.66 22.22
CA HIS A 187 -7.01 15.06 21.15
C HIS A 187 -7.89 13.95 21.73
N SER A 188 -9.16 13.90 21.34
CA SER A 188 -10.03 12.77 21.67
C SER A 188 -10.80 12.25 20.46
N ALA A 189 -11.13 10.96 20.53
CA ALA A 189 -12.19 10.34 19.76
C ALA A 189 -13.33 9.93 20.72
N VAL A 190 -14.57 10.06 20.26
CA VAL A 190 -15.79 9.63 20.95
C VAL A 190 -16.61 8.82 19.97
N THR A 191 -16.92 7.57 20.30
CA THR A 191 -17.79 6.69 19.51
C THR A 191 -19.07 6.46 20.29
N ILE A 192 -20.21 6.61 19.62
CA ILE A 192 -21.55 6.43 20.20
C ILE A 192 -22.33 5.50 19.30
N GLU A 193 -22.86 4.41 19.85
CA GLU A 193 -23.77 3.50 19.16
C GLU A 193 -25.19 3.72 19.68
N VAL A 194 -26.17 3.81 18.78
CA VAL A 194 -27.54 4.19 19.11
C VAL A 194 -28.56 3.29 18.43
N THR A 195 -29.69 3.04 19.10
CA THR A 195 -30.90 2.45 18.54
C THR A 195 -32.01 3.49 18.61
N PHE A 196 -32.70 3.73 17.50
CA PHE A 196 -33.70 4.79 17.38
C PHE A 196 -34.98 4.30 16.71
N GLN A 197 -36.07 5.00 17.00
CA GLN A 197 -37.39 4.84 16.40
C GLN A 197 -37.89 6.22 15.97
N ALA A 198 -38.44 6.32 14.76
CA ALA A 198 -38.93 7.57 14.19
C ALA A 198 -40.20 7.33 13.36
N ARG A 199 -40.94 8.39 13.02
CA ARG A 199 -42.01 8.34 12.01
C ARG A 199 -41.74 9.33 10.89
N ILE A 200 -42.11 8.95 9.67
CA ILE A 200 -42.23 9.87 8.54
C ILE A 200 -43.62 10.54 8.62
N GLY A 201 -43.65 11.88 8.53
CA GLY A 201 -44.88 12.66 8.33
C GLY A 201 -44.88 13.37 6.97
N ASP A 202 -45.60 14.47 6.86
CA ASP A 202 -45.70 15.29 5.63
C ASP A 202 -44.37 16.00 5.28
N GLY A 203 -43.41 15.24 4.75
CA GLY A 203 -42.12 15.74 4.22
C GLY A 203 -40.93 15.75 5.20
N ASP A 204 -41.11 15.39 6.48
CA ASP A 204 -40.01 15.30 7.45
C ASP A 204 -40.11 14.10 8.41
N VAL A 205 -39.00 13.79 9.09
CA VAL A 205 -38.80 12.59 9.92
C VAL A 205 -38.58 12.98 11.38
N ALA A 206 -39.48 12.55 12.27
CA ALA A 206 -39.42 12.87 13.70
C ALA A 206 -39.05 11.63 14.55
N ILE A 207 -37.98 11.71 15.34
CA ILE A 207 -37.59 10.66 16.28
C ILE A 207 -38.59 10.59 17.43
N THR A 208 -39.17 9.42 17.66
CA THR A 208 -40.01 9.13 18.84
C THR A 208 -39.19 8.49 19.97
N ARG A 209 -38.22 7.63 19.67
CA ARG A 209 -37.37 6.97 20.69
C ARG A 209 -35.90 6.99 20.30
N LEU A 210 -35.00 7.17 21.27
CA LEU A 210 -33.55 7.12 21.05
C LEU A 210 -32.80 6.57 22.28
N ARG A 211 -32.16 5.42 22.15
CA ARG A 211 -31.27 4.84 23.17
C ARG A 211 -29.82 4.92 22.70
N ILE A 212 -28.91 5.32 23.59
CA ILE A 212 -27.48 5.03 23.42
C ILE A 212 -27.22 3.62 23.96
N ASP A 213 -26.82 2.71 23.08
CA ASP A 213 -26.54 1.30 23.41
C ASP A 213 -25.13 1.12 24.00
N HIS A 214 -24.18 1.88 23.47
CA HIS A 214 -22.78 1.93 23.92
C HIS A 214 -22.21 3.32 23.66
N MET A 215 -21.27 3.74 24.51
CA MET A 215 -20.43 4.91 24.28
C MET A 215 -19.01 4.60 24.77
N SER A 216 -18.03 5.09 24.02
CA SER A 216 -16.62 5.08 24.42
C SER A 216 -15.95 6.41 24.05
N ARG A 217 -14.90 6.75 24.81
CA ARG A 217 -14.05 7.91 24.58
C ARG A 217 -12.59 7.52 24.77
N VAL A 218 -11.74 7.92 23.83
CA VAL A 218 -10.28 7.79 23.89
C VAL A 218 -9.70 9.20 23.90
N ASP A 219 -8.90 9.52 24.91
CA ASP A 219 -8.17 10.79 25.04
C ASP A 219 -6.65 10.56 24.95
N THR A 220 -5.91 11.40 24.22
CA THR A 220 -4.44 11.49 24.30
C THR A 220 -3.95 12.93 24.14
N ALA A 221 -2.85 13.27 24.83
CA ALA A 221 -2.11 14.51 24.59
C ALA A 221 -1.01 14.35 23.52
N ASP A 222 -0.60 13.11 23.23
CA ASP A 222 0.47 12.78 22.29
C ASP A 222 0.13 11.45 21.58
N PRO A 223 -0.21 11.45 20.28
CA PRO A 223 -0.47 10.24 19.51
C PRO A 223 0.68 9.25 19.58
N LEU A 224 0.40 7.96 19.36
CA LEU A 224 1.46 6.94 19.34
C LEU A 224 2.29 7.03 18.07
N PHE A 225 1.66 7.32 16.92
CA PHE A 225 2.31 7.38 15.62
C PHE A 225 2.36 8.79 15.04
N ARG A 226 3.43 9.10 14.29
CA ARG A 226 3.66 10.38 13.60
C ARG A 226 3.99 10.17 12.13
N ASP A 227 3.24 10.80 11.22
CA ASP A 227 3.60 10.82 9.79
C ASP A 227 4.93 11.56 9.60
N VAL A 228 5.95 10.83 9.14
CA VAL A 228 7.31 11.31 8.87
C VAL A 228 7.70 11.26 7.41
N THR A 229 6.76 10.92 6.51
CA THR A 229 7.01 10.63 5.10
C THR A 229 7.87 11.71 4.40
N ASP A 230 7.45 12.98 4.49
CA ASP A 230 8.18 14.12 3.93
C ASP A 230 9.47 14.46 4.70
N GLN A 231 9.57 14.06 5.98
CA GLN A 231 10.73 14.32 6.84
C GLN A 231 11.90 13.42 6.44
N LEU A 232 11.62 12.14 6.16
CA LEU A 232 12.60 11.14 5.72
C LEU A 232 12.98 11.25 4.23
N GLY A 233 12.53 12.31 3.54
CA GLY A 233 12.83 12.56 2.13
C GLY A 233 12.05 11.68 1.15
N VAL A 234 11.08 10.90 1.63
CA VAL A 234 10.29 9.95 0.83
C VAL A 234 9.21 10.70 0.07
N GLN A 235 9.61 11.38 -1.01
CA GLN A 235 8.70 12.15 -1.86
C GLN A 235 7.62 11.25 -2.49
N ASN A 236 6.46 11.24 -1.85
CA ASN A 236 5.29 10.53 -2.33
C ASN A 236 4.71 11.28 -3.54
N GLY A 237 4.84 10.69 -4.72
CA GLY A 237 4.35 11.26 -5.98
C GLY A 237 2.83 11.20 -6.02
N GLN A 238 2.15 12.21 -5.45
CA GLN A 238 0.69 12.25 -5.29
C GLN A 238 -0.02 11.81 -6.58
N ALA A 239 -0.63 10.63 -6.54
CA ALA A 239 -1.52 10.19 -7.61
C ALA A 239 -2.62 11.24 -7.75
N LYS A 240 -2.93 11.67 -8.99
CA LYS A 240 -4.02 12.62 -9.23
C LYS A 240 -5.30 12.01 -8.63
N ARG A 241 -5.84 12.64 -7.58
CA ARG A 241 -7.09 12.21 -6.91
C ARG A 241 -8.13 11.84 -7.96
N THR A 242 -8.80 10.71 -7.77
CA THR A 242 -9.70 10.10 -8.76
C THR A 242 -10.86 11.03 -9.09
N ARG A 243 -10.78 11.79 -10.20
CA ARG A 243 -11.83 12.70 -10.70
C ARG A 243 -12.99 11.94 -11.38
N GLY A 244 -13.38 10.83 -10.79
CA GLY A 244 -14.45 9.95 -11.25
C GLY A 244 -14.02 8.49 -11.21
N VAL A 245 -14.71 7.68 -10.40
CA VAL A 245 -14.88 6.26 -10.71
C VAL A 245 -15.77 6.20 -11.96
N ILE A 246 -15.13 6.21 -13.13
CA ILE A 246 -15.81 6.06 -14.42
C ILE A 246 -16.52 4.70 -14.38
N GLN A 247 -17.84 4.67 -14.67
CA GLN A 247 -18.62 3.42 -14.71
C GLN A 247 -17.88 2.28 -15.45
N SER A 248 -17.29 2.59 -16.60
CA SER A 248 -16.53 1.62 -17.39
C SER A 248 -15.31 1.01 -16.70
N LYS A 249 -14.76 1.57 -15.61
CA LYS A 249 -13.74 0.90 -14.78
C LYS A 249 -14.34 -0.17 -13.86
N VAL A 250 -15.55 0.07 -13.38
CA VAL A 250 -16.33 -0.91 -12.62
C VAL A 250 -16.75 -2.04 -13.55
N ASP A 251 -17.33 -1.71 -14.71
CA ASP A 251 -17.78 -2.68 -15.72
C ASP A 251 -16.63 -3.51 -16.31
N GLN A 252 -15.45 -2.90 -16.47
CA GLN A 252 -14.25 -3.60 -16.95
C GLN A 252 -13.61 -4.51 -15.90
N ARG A 253 -14.21 -4.68 -14.71
CA ARG A 253 -13.74 -5.64 -13.69
C ARG A 253 -12.27 -5.39 -13.32
N ALA A 254 -11.90 -4.12 -13.17
CA ALA A 254 -10.52 -3.70 -12.95
C ALA A 254 -10.07 -4.00 -11.52
N ILE A 255 -8.88 -4.59 -11.35
CA ILE A 255 -8.30 -4.78 -10.02
C ILE A 255 -7.92 -3.41 -9.47
N ASN A 256 -8.49 -3.04 -8.32
CA ASN A 256 -8.22 -1.78 -7.64
C ASN A 256 -6.90 -1.79 -6.85
N GLN A 257 -5.95 -2.67 -7.19
CA GLN A 257 -4.61 -2.76 -6.65
C GLN A 257 -3.63 -1.95 -7.53
N ILE A 258 -2.55 -1.44 -6.94
CA ILE A 258 -1.52 -0.67 -7.68
C ILE A 258 -0.10 -1.21 -7.48
N GLY A 259 0.10 -2.17 -6.58
CA GLY A 259 1.39 -2.63 -6.04
C GLY A 259 1.34 -2.75 -4.52
N GLY A 260 2.48 -3.08 -3.91
CA GLY A 260 2.61 -3.44 -2.49
C GLY A 260 3.90 -2.99 -1.81
N LEU A 261 4.16 -3.55 -0.63
CA LEU A 261 5.29 -3.22 0.26
C LEU A 261 5.97 -4.49 0.81
N ALA A 262 7.28 -4.41 1.00
CA ALA A 262 8.04 -5.38 1.80
C ALA A 262 9.06 -4.68 2.71
N ALA A 263 9.03 -4.98 4.01
CA ALA A 263 10.09 -4.61 4.94
C ALA A 263 11.21 -5.66 4.85
N ILE A 264 12.43 -5.23 4.53
CA ILE A 264 13.56 -6.10 4.15
C ILE A 264 14.87 -5.59 4.78
N ASP A 265 15.95 -6.38 4.70
CA ASP A 265 17.33 -5.89 4.81
C ASP A 265 17.96 -6.04 3.41
N PHE A 266 18.27 -4.94 2.74
CA PHE A 266 18.77 -4.97 1.36
C PHE A 266 20.29 -4.96 1.28
N ASP A 267 21.04 -4.30 2.15
CA ASP A 267 22.50 -4.28 2.09
C ASP A 267 23.19 -5.21 3.10
N GLY A 268 22.42 -5.86 3.97
CA GLY A 268 22.91 -6.77 5.01
C GLY A 268 23.44 -6.05 6.24
N ASN A 269 23.13 -4.76 6.42
CA ASN A 269 23.64 -3.95 7.53
C ASN A 269 22.85 -4.13 8.84
N GLY A 270 21.74 -4.88 8.83
CA GLY A 270 20.91 -5.14 10.01
C GLY A 270 19.90 -4.04 10.34
N ARG A 271 19.64 -3.11 9.42
CA ARG A 271 18.55 -2.12 9.50
C ARG A 271 17.38 -2.53 8.62
N ASP A 272 16.23 -1.97 8.95
CA ASP A 272 15.02 -2.20 8.18
C ASP A 272 14.96 -1.20 7.00
N ASP A 273 15.06 -1.76 5.79
CA ASP A 273 14.84 -1.14 4.49
C ASP A 273 13.39 -1.39 4.01
N LEU A 274 12.94 -0.62 3.02
CA LEU A 274 11.59 -0.79 2.45
C LEU A 274 11.61 -0.94 0.92
N MET A 275 11.23 -2.13 0.43
CA MET A 275 10.90 -2.33 -0.98
C MET A 275 9.45 -1.89 -1.26
N VAL A 276 9.26 -1.13 -2.34
CA VAL A 276 7.98 -0.55 -2.76
C VAL A 276 7.84 -0.78 -4.26
N TRP A 277 6.75 -1.40 -4.69
CA TRP A 277 6.50 -1.62 -6.12
C TRP A 277 5.20 -0.97 -6.60
N SER A 278 5.10 -0.81 -7.90
CA SER A 278 3.87 -0.45 -8.58
C SER A 278 3.76 -1.21 -9.90
N TRP A 279 2.63 -1.91 -10.05
CA TRP A 279 2.36 -2.84 -11.14
C TRP A 279 2.53 -2.18 -12.52
N HIS A 280 3.28 -2.84 -13.41
CA HIS A 280 3.70 -2.35 -14.73
C HIS A 280 4.34 -0.95 -14.75
N ARG A 281 5.00 -0.51 -13.66
CA ARG A 281 5.52 0.87 -13.52
C ARG A 281 6.91 0.98 -12.92
N SER A 282 7.13 0.43 -11.74
CA SER A 282 8.44 0.54 -11.06
C SER A 282 8.54 -0.32 -9.81
N LEU A 283 9.67 -0.98 -9.62
CA LEU A 283 10.13 -1.45 -8.31
C LEU A 283 11.24 -0.52 -7.80
N LYS A 284 11.18 -0.19 -6.51
CA LYS A 284 12.07 0.73 -5.81
C LYS A 284 12.45 0.14 -4.46
N ILE A 285 13.65 0.47 -3.98
CA ILE A 285 14.11 0.12 -2.63
C ILE A 285 14.54 1.40 -1.93
N LEU A 286 14.04 1.61 -0.73
CA LEU A 286 14.44 2.66 0.20
C LEU A 286 15.42 2.03 1.19
N VAL A 287 16.73 2.26 0.97
CA VAL A 287 17.81 1.75 1.81
C VAL A 287 18.05 2.73 2.95
N ASN A 288 17.96 2.25 4.19
CA ASN A 288 18.05 2.97 5.43
C ASN A 288 19.49 3.47 5.65
N ASP A 289 19.68 4.78 5.57
CA ASP A 289 21.01 5.37 5.69
C ASP A 289 21.55 5.39 7.12
N GLY A 290 20.71 5.02 8.10
CA GLY A 290 21.10 4.90 9.50
C GLY A 290 21.39 6.20 10.22
N ILE A 291 21.16 7.34 9.56
CA ILE A 291 21.35 8.69 10.10
C ILE A 291 20.09 9.55 9.89
N GLY A 292 18.91 8.92 9.93
CA GLY A 292 17.60 9.58 9.88
C GLY A 292 17.00 9.71 8.49
N GLY A 293 16.89 8.64 7.70
CA GLY A 293 16.37 8.73 6.33
C GLY A 293 16.69 7.53 5.42
N PHE A 294 16.29 7.66 4.16
CA PHE A 294 16.44 6.61 3.14
C PHE A 294 17.10 7.10 1.85
N HIS A 295 18.05 6.31 1.33
CA HIS A 295 18.55 6.39 -0.04
C HIS A 295 17.65 5.58 -0.98
N ARG A 296 17.15 6.22 -2.06
CA ARG A 296 16.21 5.57 -2.99
C ARG A 296 16.91 4.98 -4.20
N LEU A 297 16.93 3.66 -4.29
CA LEU A 297 17.25 2.91 -5.49
C LEU A 297 16.00 2.77 -6.37
N GLU A 298 16.14 2.96 -7.68
CA GLU A 298 15.07 2.83 -8.68
C GLU A 298 15.56 2.02 -9.88
N ARG A 299 14.63 1.49 -10.69
CA ARG A 299 14.93 0.60 -11.85
C ARG A 299 15.62 -0.71 -11.45
N ILE A 300 15.21 -1.27 -10.30
CA ILE A 300 15.68 -2.58 -9.81
C ILE A 300 15.34 -3.69 -10.81
N LEU A 301 14.06 -3.70 -11.23
CA LEU A 301 13.53 -4.46 -12.36
C LEU A 301 13.03 -3.48 -13.44
N PRO A 302 12.95 -3.89 -14.72
CA PRO A 302 12.30 -3.08 -15.76
C PRO A 302 10.77 -3.01 -15.50
N PRO A 303 10.06 -1.97 -15.97
CA PRO A 303 8.68 -1.70 -15.55
C PRO A 303 7.67 -2.80 -15.85
N ASP A 304 7.83 -3.46 -17.00
CA ASP A 304 7.04 -4.58 -17.50
C ASP A 304 7.13 -5.82 -16.61
N ALA A 305 8.33 -6.15 -16.14
CA ALA A 305 8.60 -7.25 -15.21
C ALA A 305 7.93 -7.09 -13.82
N VAL A 306 7.45 -5.90 -13.44
CA VAL A 306 6.87 -5.65 -12.11
C VAL A 306 5.40 -6.03 -12.07
N GLY A 307 5.10 -7.18 -11.46
CA GLY A 307 3.75 -7.72 -11.26
C GLY A 307 2.91 -7.02 -10.19
N LEU A 308 1.74 -7.59 -9.90
CA LEU A 308 0.84 -7.13 -8.84
C LEU A 308 1.43 -7.40 -7.46
N ALA A 309 2.02 -8.58 -7.28
CA ALA A 309 2.76 -8.99 -6.10
C ALA A 309 4.25 -9.20 -6.42
N GLN A 310 5.09 -8.97 -5.42
CA GLN A 310 6.52 -9.25 -5.43
C GLN A 310 6.87 -9.94 -4.11
N LEU A 311 7.86 -10.82 -4.12
CA LEU A 311 8.41 -11.46 -2.92
C LEU A 311 9.93 -11.30 -2.91
N TYR A 312 10.50 -10.86 -1.80
CA TYR A 312 11.95 -10.71 -1.60
C TYR A 312 12.45 -11.81 -0.65
N ILE A 313 13.14 -12.83 -1.17
CA ILE A 313 13.41 -14.06 -0.41
C ILE A 313 14.65 -14.82 -0.92
N ASP A 314 15.44 -15.36 -0.01
CA ASP A 314 16.54 -16.31 -0.27
C ASP A 314 15.95 -17.71 -0.58
N LEU A 315 16.21 -18.22 -1.80
CA LEU A 315 15.62 -19.46 -2.31
C LEU A 315 16.62 -20.60 -2.59
N ASP A 316 17.93 -20.35 -2.54
CA ASP A 316 18.99 -21.35 -2.73
C ASP A 316 20.04 -21.42 -1.61
N ASP A 317 19.80 -20.74 -0.47
CA ASP A 317 20.67 -20.64 0.71
C ASP A 317 22.00 -19.88 0.48
N ASP A 318 22.13 -19.02 -0.56
CA ASP A 318 23.36 -18.20 -0.79
C ASP A 318 23.52 -17.00 0.18
N GLY A 319 22.46 -16.64 0.92
CA GLY A 319 22.45 -15.52 1.86
C GLY A 319 22.10 -14.16 1.24
N ARG A 320 21.77 -14.11 -0.05
CA ARG A 320 21.09 -13.00 -0.72
C ARG A 320 19.64 -13.40 -0.98
N ALA A 321 18.81 -12.42 -1.32
CA ALA A 321 17.43 -12.64 -1.66
C ALA A 321 17.16 -12.36 -3.15
N GLU A 322 16.50 -13.32 -3.78
CA GLU A 322 15.84 -13.20 -5.08
C GLU A 322 14.67 -12.20 -4.98
N ILE A 323 14.29 -11.66 -6.13
CA ILE A 323 12.96 -11.09 -6.31
C ILE A 323 12.15 -12.07 -7.16
N VAL A 324 11.00 -12.50 -6.63
CA VAL A 324 9.98 -13.23 -7.37
C VAL A 324 8.87 -12.24 -7.76
N SER A 325 8.41 -12.28 -9.00
CA SER A 325 7.38 -11.40 -9.56
C SER A 325 6.17 -12.18 -10.04
N SER A 326 4.96 -11.73 -9.68
CA SER A 326 3.70 -12.35 -10.12
C SER A 326 3.32 -12.02 -11.57
N ASN A 327 4.20 -11.32 -12.31
CA ASN A 327 3.99 -11.03 -13.71
C ASN A 327 4.36 -12.22 -14.60
N VAL A 328 3.47 -12.55 -15.53
CA VAL A 328 3.78 -13.44 -16.67
C VAL A 328 4.21 -12.55 -17.84
N ASP A 329 5.53 -12.38 -18.03
CA ASP A 329 6.07 -11.44 -19.04
C ASP A 329 6.27 -12.07 -20.43
N SER A 330 6.42 -13.39 -20.50
CA SER A 330 6.83 -14.09 -21.71
C SER A 330 6.29 -15.52 -21.79
N CYS A 331 6.30 -16.08 -23.00
CA CYS A 331 6.01 -17.48 -23.26
C CYS A 331 6.93 -18.01 -24.35
N ARG A 332 7.54 -19.17 -24.13
CA ARG A 332 8.48 -19.83 -25.04
C ARG A 332 8.16 -21.32 -25.12
N HIS A 333 8.19 -21.89 -26.33
CA HIS A 333 8.04 -23.34 -26.54
C HIS A 333 6.83 -23.99 -25.85
N GLY A 334 5.68 -23.30 -25.77
CA GLY A 334 4.49 -23.79 -25.06
C GLY A 334 4.55 -23.71 -23.53
N ARG A 335 5.42 -22.85 -22.99
CA ARG A 335 5.54 -22.58 -21.55
C ARG A 335 5.49 -21.09 -21.26
N ALA A 336 4.58 -20.67 -20.39
CA ALA A 336 4.52 -19.32 -19.83
C ALA A 336 5.53 -19.19 -18.68
N GLU A 337 6.09 -18.00 -18.46
CA GLU A 337 7.17 -17.76 -17.49
C GLU A 337 6.78 -16.67 -16.49
N PHE A 338 6.93 -16.95 -15.18
CA PHE A 338 6.97 -15.92 -14.13
C PHE A 338 8.39 -15.37 -13.95
N GLY A 339 8.48 -14.12 -13.53
CA GLY A 339 9.77 -13.47 -13.26
C GLY A 339 10.44 -13.96 -11.97
N LEU A 340 11.53 -14.72 -12.10
CA LEU A 340 12.51 -14.95 -11.03
C LEU A 340 13.79 -14.17 -11.33
N TYR A 341 14.28 -13.39 -10.37
CA TYR A 341 15.49 -12.57 -10.55
C TYR A 341 16.47 -12.76 -9.39
N THR A 342 17.71 -13.16 -9.70
CA THR A 342 18.82 -13.29 -8.74
C THR A 342 19.67 -12.02 -8.66
N ARG A 343 20.32 -11.78 -7.54
CA ARG A 343 21.12 -10.57 -7.30
C ARG A 343 22.59 -10.67 -7.76
N GLY A 344 22.84 -10.24 -9.00
CA GLY A 344 24.19 -10.01 -9.52
C GLY A 344 24.90 -8.81 -8.87
N ASN A 345 26.19 -8.64 -9.18
CA ASN A 345 27.07 -7.65 -8.53
C ASN A 345 26.69 -6.17 -8.75
N GLN A 346 25.72 -5.86 -9.64
CA GLN A 346 25.26 -4.49 -9.89
C GLN A 346 23.74 -4.36 -10.12
N ARG A 347 23.02 -5.45 -10.45
CA ARG A 347 21.58 -5.47 -10.73
C ARG A 347 20.98 -6.85 -10.43
N TYR A 348 19.65 -6.89 -10.44
CA TYR A 348 18.91 -8.15 -10.55
C TYR A 348 18.94 -8.66 -12.00
N GLU A 349 19.15 -9.96 -12.16
CA GLU A 349 19.24 -10.66 -13.44
C GLU A 349 18.24 -11.80 -13.47
N ALA A 350 17.47 -11.90 -14.57
CA ALA A 350 16.42 -12.90 -14.71
C ALA A 350 16.99 -14.33 -14.78
N LYS A 351 16.21 -15.30 -14.30
CA LYS A 351 16.40 -16.74 -14.51
C LYS A 351 15.28 -17.27 -15.43
N PRO A 352 15.47 -17.23 -16.77
CA PRO A 352 14.46 -17.71 -17.71
C PRO A 352 14.05 -19.17 -17.44
N LEU A 353 12.80 -19.50 -17.72
CA LEU A 353 12.16 -20.81 -17.55
C LEU A 353 12.13 -21.40 -16.13
N ALA A 354 12.80 -20.78 -15.14
CA ALA A 354 12.90 -21.29 -13.76
C ALA A 354 11.54 -21.45 -13.06
N LEU A 355 10.61 -20.51 -13.30
CA LEU A 355 9.24 -20.54 -12.82
C LEU A 355 8.28 -20.58 -14.02
N SER A 356 8.33 -21.68 -14.78
CA SER A 356 7.55 -21.84 -16.01
C SER A 356 6.48 -22.93 -15.93
N PHE A 357 5.33 -22.71 -16.58
CA PHE A 357 4.19 -23.63 -16.60
C PHE A 357 3.65 -23.83 -18.02
N LYS A 358 3.04 -24.99 -18.31
CA LYS A 358 2.51 -25.31 -19.65
C LYS A 358 1.39 -24.34 -20.04
N SER A 359 1.49 -23.73 -21.21
CA SER A 359 0.52 -22.74 -21.70
C SER A 359 0.57 -22.67 -23.25
N PRO A 360 -0.57 -22.52 -23.97
CA PRO A 360 -0.59 -22.50 -25.44
C PRO A 360 0.05 -21.26 -26.09
N CYS A 361 0.81 -20.45 -25.34
CA CYS A 361 1.48 -19.20 -25.71
C CYS A 361 0.64 -18.09 -26.38
N GLN A 362 -0.65 -18.31 -26.62
CA GLN A 362 -1.65 -17.26 -26.73
C GLN A 362 -1.95 -16.69 -25.34
N LEU A 363 -0.95 -16.04 -24.71
CA LEU A 363 -1.10 -15.45 -23.38
C LEU A 363 -2.26 -14.44 -23.38
N PRO A 364 -3.30 -14.62 -22.54
CA PRO A 364 -4.26 -13.57 -22.28
C PRO A 364 -3.50 -12.37 -21.70
N SER A 365 -3.71 -11.17 -22.24
CA SER A 365 -3.12 -9.89 -21.77
C SER A 365 -3.65 -9.43 -20.40
N ARG A 366 -4.12 -10.39 -19.58
CA ARG A 366 -4.94 -10.25 -18.38
C ARG A 366 -4.78 -11.45 -17.41
N MET A 367 -3.77 -12.31 -17.56
CA MET A 367 -3.44 -13.29 -16.50
C MET A 367 -2.87 -12.53 -15.30
N LEU A 368 -3.63 -12.44 -14.21
CA LEU A 368 -3.30 -11.63 -13.03
C LEU A 368 -3.21 -12.51 -11.80
N TYR A 369 -2.04 -12.50 -11.17
CA TYR A 369 -1.74 -13.20 -9.94
C TYR A 369 -1.52 -12.18 -8.82
N SER A 370 -2.36 -12.25 -7.79
CA SER A 370 -2.60 -11.19 -6.79
C SER A 370 -1.63 -11.20 -5.61
N HIS A 371 -1.02 -12.36 -5.34
CA HIS A 371 -0.18 -12.65 -4.18
C HIS A 371 0.84 -13.73 -4.51
N ILE A 372 1.95 -13.75 -3.78
CA ILE A 372 2.94 -14.83 -3.79
C ILE A 372 3.20 -15.23 -2.33
N GLU A 373 3.04 -16.51 -2.01
CA GLU A 373 3.38 -17.09 -0.71
C GLU A 373 4.54 -18.08 -0.87
N ALA A 374 5.34 -18.28 0.17
CA ALA A 374 6.40 -19.30 0.17
C ALA A 374 6.45 -20.07 1.48
N ALA A 375 6.48 -21.40 1.36
CA ALA A 375 6.50 -22.34 2.48
C ALA A 375 7.14 -23.66 2.04
N ASP A 376 7.53 -24.49 3.01
CA ASP A 376 7.91 -25.88 2.79
C ASP A 376 6.61 -26.70 2.76
N LEU A 377 6.14 -27.13 1.57
CA LEU A 377 4.82 -27.77 1.44
C LEU A 377 4.90 -29.30 1.50
N ASN A 378 6.09 -29.86 1.24
CA ASN A 378 6.35 -31.31 1.15
C ASN A 378 7.26 -31.84 2.28
N GLY A 379 7.77 -30.98 3.16
CA GLY A 379 8.65 -31.32 4.28
C GLY A 379 10.11 -31.55 3.91
N ASP A 380 10.56 -31.16 2.70
CA ASP A 380 11.93 -31.45 2.22
C ASP A 380 13.00 -30.43 2.66
N GLY A 381 12.59 -29.36 3.36
CA GLY A 381 13.47 -28.34 3.93
C GLY A 381 13.78 -27.16 3.00
N LYS A 382 13.24 -27.15 1.77
CA LYS A 382 13.30 -26.02 0.84
C LYS A 382 12.08 -25.10 1.00
N LEU A 383 11.94 -24.11 0.12
CA LEU A 383 10.77 -23.25 0.05
C LEU A 383 10.16 -23.35 -1.35
N ASP A 384 8.94 -23.84 -1.41
CA ASP A 384 8.07 -23.87 -2.57
C ASP A 384 7.37 -22.50 -2.72
N LEU A 385 6.80 -22.23 -3.90
CA LEU A 385 6.16 -20.94 -4.21
C LEU A 385 4.71 -21.13 -4.66
N ILE A 386 3.79 -20.35 -4.09
CA ILE A 386 2.37 -20.36 -4.44
C ILE A 386 1.99 -19.01 -5.05
N PHE A 387 1.41 -19.03 -6.26
CA PHE A 387 0.91 -17.83 -6.94
C PHE A 387 -0.61 -17.84 -6.95
N SER A 388 -1.23 -16.96 -6.17
CA SER A 388 -2.70 -16.85 -6.08
C SER A 388 -3.29 -16.32 -7.38
N GLY A 389 -4.02 -17.16 -8.11
CA GLY A 389 -4.66 -16.80 -9.38
C GLY A 389 -5.89 -15.93 -9.14
N TYR A 390 -5.95 -14.74 -9.74
CA TYR A 390 -7.07 -13.82 -9.55
C TYR A 390 -7.96 -13.71 -10.80
N SER A 391 -7.40 -13.48 -11.99
CA SER A 391 -8.21 -13.34 -13.21
C SER A 391 -7.46 -13.64 -14.49
N ASN A 392 -8.19 -13.92 -15.56
CA ASN A 392 -7.69 -14.15 -16.92
C ASN A 392 -8.65 -13.58 -17.98
N GLY A 393 -8.62 -14.12 -19.20
CA GLY A 393 -9.54 -13.75 -20.27
C GLY A 393 -11.00 -14.12 -19.99
N ASN A 394 -11.24 -15.29 -19.39
CA ASN A 394 -12.56 -15.85 -19.14
C ASN A 394 -13.32 -15.07 -18.05
N SER A 395 -12.58 -14.43 -17.13
CA SER A 395 -13.10 -13.47 -16.14
C SER A 395 -13.88 -12.29 -16.74
N ARG A 396 -13.79 -12.07 -18.07
CA ARG A 396 -14.53 -11.03 -18.81
C ARG A 396 -15.72 -11.55 -19.63
N SER A 397 -16.09 -12.83 -19.51
CA SER A 397 -17.26 -13.44 -20.15
C SER A 397 -18.59 -13.16 -19.42
N ASN A 398 -19.71 -13.65 -19.98
CA ASN A 398 -21.05 -13.61 -19.36
C ASN A 398 -21.16 -14.45 -18.08
N ARG A 399 -20.27 -15.42 -17.85
CA ARG A 399 -20.27 -16.30 -16.66
C ARG A 399 -19.80 -15.64 -15.37
N PHE A 400 -19.36 -14.37 -15.41
CA PHE A 400 -18.94 -13.66 -14.21
C PHE A 400 -20.14 -13.38 -13.30
N ASN A 401 -20.31 -14.25 -12.31
CA ASN A 401 -21.26 -14.08 -11.24
C ASN A 401 -20.60 -13.33 -10.07
N LEU A 402 -21.37 -12.54 -9.32
CA LEU A 402 -20.89 -11.71 -8.21
C LEU A 402 -20.88 -12.41 -6.83
N TYR A 403 -21.22 -13.71 -6.75
CA TYR A 403 -21.61 -14.38 -5.50
C TYR A 403 -20.78 -15.63 -5.16
N ASP A 404 -20.65 -16.58 -6.09
CA ASP A 404 -19.78 -17.76 -5.99
C ASP A 404 -18.94 -17.89 -7.27
N SER A 405 -18.12 -16.88 -7.55
CA SER A 405 -17.37 -16.78 -8.80
C SER A 405 -16.23 -17.80 -8.88
N ASP A 406 -16.14 -18.50 -10.01
CA ASP A 406 -15.17 -19.53 -10.38
C ASP A 406 -14.44 -19.22 -11.72
N ALA A 407 -14.70 -18.04 -12.28
CA ALA A 407 -14.18 -17.56 -13.57
C ALA A 407 -12.88 -16.75 -13.44
N GLY A 408 -12.08 -16.96 -12.39
CA GLY A 408 -10.76 -16.37 -12.18
C GLY A 408 -9.64 -17.13 -12.93
N GLU A 409 -8.40 -17.04 -12.42
CA GLU A 409 -7.25 -17.82 -12.91
C GLU A 409 -6.89 -18.92 -11.90
N THR A 410 -6.33 -20.04 -12.37
CA THR A 410 -5.93 -21.14 -11.49
C THR A 410 -4.70 -20.77 -10.67
N THR A 411 -4.78 -20.95 -9.35
CA THR A 411 -3.62 -20.81 -8.45
C THR A 411 -2.53 -21.82 -8.81
N ARG A 412 -1.26 -21.38 -8.86
CA ARG A 412 -0.09 -22.22 -9.23
C ARG A 412 0.73 -22.56 -8.00
N ILE A 413 1.32 -23.75 -7.99
CA ILE A 413 2.24 -24.22 -6.93
C ILE A 413 3.50 -24.74 -7.61
N PHE A 414 4.64 -24.16 -7.25
CA PHE A 414 5.95 -24.47 -7.79
C PHE A 414 6.81 -25.14 -6.72
N ILE A 415 7.06 -26.44 -6.88
CA ILE A 415 7.87 -27.23 -5.94
C ILE A 415 9.35 -27.05 -6.26
N ASN A 416 10.14 -26.76 -5.23
CA ASN A 416 11.55 -26.40 -5.35
C ASN A 416 12.43 -27.66 -5.44
N GLN A 417 13.09 -27.86 -6.59
CA GLN A 417 14.03 -28.97 -6.79
C GLN A 417 15.46 -28.63 -6.32
N GLY A 418 15.67 -27.42 -5.80
CA GLY A 418 16.98 -26.87 -5.43
C GLY A 418 17.68 -26.16 -6.59
N ALA A 419 18.66 -25.31 -6.25
CA ALA A 419 19.43 -24.49 -7.21
C ALA A 419 18.53 -23.70 -8.18
N LEU A 420 17.46 -23.09 -7.63
CA LEU A 420 16.48 -22.27 -8.34
C LEU A 420 15.75 -22.96 -9.51
N LYS A 421 15.59 -24.30 -9.44
CA LYS A 421 14.75 -25.08 -10.35
C LYS A 421 13.42 -25.41 -9.69
N PHE A 422 12.31 -25.23 -10.39
CA PHE A 422 10.98 -25.51 -9.87
C PHE A 422 10.09 -26.22 -10.89
N ASP A 423 9.20 -27.09 -10.39
CA ASP A 423 8.15 -27.75 -11.17
C ASP A 423 6.76 -27.23 -10.74
N GLU A 424 5.92 -26.81 -11.70
CA GLU A 424 4.51 -26.48 -11.43
C GLU A 424 3.70 -27.77 -11.26
N GLN A 425 3.03 -27.93 -10.11
CA GLN A 425 2.37 -29.16 -9.67
C GLN A 425 1.00 -28.92 -8.99
N ALA A 426 0.33 -27.78 -9.18
CA ALA A 426 -0.91 -27.47 -8.44
C ALA A 426 -2.02 -28.50 -8.68
N LEU A 427 -2.18 -28.96 -9.93
CA LEU A 427 -3.22 -29.90 -10.35
C LEU A 427 -2.98 -31.31 -9.78
N GLU A 428 -1.73 -31.76 -9.84
CA GLU A 428 -1.22 -33.02 -9.29
C GLU A 428 -1.37 -33.05 -7.76
N ARG A 429 -1.13 -31.90 -7.10
CA ARG A 429 -1.28 -31.70 -5.66
C ARG A 429 -2.70 -31.31 -5.23
N GLY A 430 -3.70 -31.48 -6.08
CA GLY A 430 -5.11 -31.36 -5.71
C GLY A 430 -5.68 -29.93 -5.63
N VAL A 431 -4.87 -28.90 -5.85
CA VAL A 431 -5.30 -27.49 -5.86
C VAL A 431 -5.79 -27.10 -7.25
N LYS A 432 -7.11 -27.19 -7.46
CA LYS A 432 -7.75 -27.08 -8.78
C LYS A 432 -8.67 -25.86 -8.95
N GLU A 433 -8.85 -25.04 -7.92
CA GLU A 433 -9.79 -23.91 -7.97
C GLU A 433 -9.29 -22.74 -8.84
N SER A 434 -10.22 -22.16 -9.60
CA SER A 434 -10.03 -21.01 -10.49
C SER A 434 -10.82 -19.79 -10.01
N ARG A 435 -10.92 -19.56 -8.69
CA ARG A 435 -11.65 -18.42 -8.13
C ARG A 435 -10.86 -17.12 -8.28
N PHE A 436 -11.44 -15.98 -7.88
CA PHE A 436 -10.71 -14.71 -7.83
C PHE A 436 -9.85 -14.65 -6.56
N THR A 437 -8.83 -15.51 -6.47
CA THR A 437 -8.00 -15.65 -5.28
C THR A 437 -7.17 -14.38 -5.06
N ARG A 438 -7.32 -13.78 -3.88
CA ARG A 438 -6.63 -12.55 -3.46
C ARG A 438 -5.35 -12.82 -2.70
N MET A 439 -5.34 -13.89 -1.90
CA MET A 439 -4.21 -14.32 -1.10
C MET A 439 -4.42 -15.78 -0.69
N THR A 440 -3.44 -16.62 -0.96
CA THR A 440 -3.27 -17.93 -0.35
C THR A 440 -2.35 -17.75 0.85
N LEU A 441 -2.81 -18.12 2.04
CA LEU A 441 -1.96 -18.22 3.23
C LEU A 441 -1.56 -19.69 3.40
N ALA A 442 -0.26 -19.96 3.58
CA ALA A 442 0.27 -21.27 3.93
C ALA A 442 0.59 -21.32 5.44
N HIS A 443 -0.06 -22.22 6.18
CA HIS A 443 0.20 -22.41 7.60
C HIS A 443 -0.34 -23.75 8.10
N ASP A 444 0.30 -24.29 9.13
CA ASP A 444 -0.31 -25.24 10.06
C ASP A 444 -1.51 -24.55 10.75
N LEU A 445 -2.75 -24.84 10.32
CA LEU A 445 -3.97 -24.18 10.83
C LEU A 445 -4.72 -25.04 11.85
N ASP A 446 -4.58 -26.36 11.77
CA ASP A 446 -5.28 -27.35 12.61
C ASP A 446 -4.42 -27.87 13.80
N SER A 447 -3.08 -27.69 13.75
CA SER A 447 -2.09 -28.15 14.75
C SER A 447 -1.69 -29.62 14.72
N ASP A 448 -1.88 -30.33 13.60
CA ASP A 448 -1.30 -31.67 13.36
C ASP A 448 0.23 -31.67 13.15
N GLY A 449 0.76 -30.74 12.34
CA GLY A 449 2.19 -30.50 12.15
C GLY A 449 2.65 -30.14 10.74
N ASP A 450 1.82 -30.30 9.70
CA ASP A 450 2.16 -29.88 8.33
C ASP A 450 1.42 -28.63 7.87
N VAL A 451 1.52 -28.26 6.59
CA VAL A 451 1.21 -26.90 6.12
C VAL A 451 -0.05 -26.88 5.27
N ASP A 452 -1.19 -26.49 5.87
CA ASP A 452 -2.45 -26.22 5.16
C ASP A 452 -2.34 -24.98 4.25
N LEU A 453 -3.26 -24.87 3.29
CA LEU A 453 -3.49 -23.64 2.53
C LEU A 453 -4.89 -23.09 2.76
N TYR A 454 -5.01 -21.81 3.14
CA TYR A 454 -6.28 -21.09 3.11
C TYR A 454 -6.31 -20.05 1.98
N GLN A 455 -7.21 -20.26 1.02
CA GLN A 455 -7.42 -19.38 -0.12
C GLN A 455 -8.54 -18.38 0.18
N SER A 456 -8.18 -17.10 0.25
CA SER A 456 -9.12 -15.98 0.28
C SER A 456 -9.53 -15.58 -1.13
N ASN A 457 -10.83 -15.48 -1.37
CA ASN A 457 -11.39 -15.16 -2.68
C ASN A 457 -12.18 -13.83 -2.66
N ASP A 458 -12.28 -13.21 -3.83
CA ASP A 458 -13.17 -12.09 -4.10
C ASP A 458 -14.42 -12.59 -4.83
N PHE A 459 -15.60 -12.02 -4.55
CA PHE A 459 -16.89 -12.42 -5.16
C PHE A 459 -17.20 -13.93 -5.09
N GLY A 460 -16.64 -14.65 -4.10
CA GLY A 460 -16.79 -16.10 -4.00
C GLY A 460 -16.54 -16.66 -2.61
N ARG A 461 -16.64 -17.98 -2.50
CA ARG A 461 -16.36 -18.76 -1.30
C ARG A 461 -14.84 -18.88 -1.06
N ASN A 462 -14.39 -18.65 0.18
CA ASN A 462 -13.02 -19.00 0.60
C ASN A 462 -12.89 -20.52 0.81
N THR A 463 -11.69 -21.06 0.62
CA THR A 463 -11.45 -22.51 0.68
C THR A 463 -10.27 -22.84 1.60
N LEU A 464 -10.47 -23.81 2.50
CA LEU A 464 -9.41 -24.46 3.27
C LEU A 464 -8.96 -25.71 2.51
N PHE A 465 -7.65 -25.91 2.40
CA PHE A 465 -7.01 -27.09 1.86
C PHE A 465 -6.19 -27.77 2.95
N ASP A 466 -6.73 -28.89 3.41
CA ASP A 466 -6.16 -29.96 4.25
C ASP A 466 -4.93 -30.53 3.52
N ASN A 467 -3.78 -30.62 4.18
CA ASN A 467 -2.58 -31.30 3.66
C ASN A 467 -2.55 -32.77 4.15
N ASP A 468 -1.62 -33.59 3.66
CA ASP A 468 -1.47 -35.01 4.00
C ASP A 468 -0.06 -35.39 4.48
N GLY A 469 0.71 -34.39 4.95
CA GLY A 469 2.13 -34.52 5.27
C GLY A 469 3.06 -34.59 4.06
N THR A 470 2.55 -34.69 2.82
CA THR A 470 3.37 -34.82 1.60
C THR A 470 3.18 -33.67 0.60
N GLY A 471 2.32 -32.71 0.94
CA GLY A 471 1.95 -31.59 0.08
C GLY A 471 0.90 -31.95 -0.97
N HIS A 472 0.08 -32.98 -0.74
CA HIS A 472 -1.11 -33.26 -1.55
C HIS A 472 -2.36 -32.74 -0.81
N PHE A 473 -3.09 -31.84 -1.47
CA PHE A 473 -4.10 -31.01 -0.82
C PHE A 473 -5.53 -31.44 -1.13
N LYS A 474 -6.40 -31.29 -0.13
CA LYS A 474 -7.82 -31.63 -0.21
C LYS A 474 -8.69 -30.49 0.32
N ALA A 475 -9.59 -29.99 -0.52
CA ALA A 475 -10.51 -28.93 -0.12
C ALA A 475 -11.49 -29.43 0.97
N ILE A 476 -11.51 -28.78 2.14
CA ILE A 476 -12.42 -29.07 3.24
C ILE A 476 -13.52 -28.01 3.36
N GLN A 477 -14.74 -28.48 3.64
CA GLN A 477 -15.86 -27.64 4.05
C GLN A 477 -15.90 -27.51 5.58
N SER A 478 -15.56 -26.32 6.09
CA SER A 478 -15.61 -25.98 7.51
C SER A 478 -16.28 -24.62 7.73
N SER A 479 -16.23 -24.08 8.94
CA SER A 479 -16.68 -22.72 9.25
C SER A 479 -15.79 -21.62 8.65
N LEU A 480 -14.57 -21.95 8.21
CA LEU A 480 -13.70 -21.08 7.41
C LEU A 480 -14.20 -20.92 5.97
N THR A 481 -14.94 -21.92 5.46
CA THR A 481 -15.46 -22.01 4.09
C THR A 481 -16.66 -21.06 3.90
N THR A 482 -16.37 -19.75 3.92
CA THR A 482 -17.37 -18.68 3.93
C THR A 482 -17.39 -17.89 2.64
N PHE A 483 -18.59 -17.45 2.25
CA PHE A 483 -18.80 -16.37 1.29
C PHE A 483 -18.34 -15.03 1.88
N GLY A 484 -17.77 -14.17 1.06
CA GLY A 484 -17.49 -12.78 1.41
C GLY A 484 -16.38 -12.16 0.59
N HIS A 485 -16.34 -10.83 0.53
CA HIS A 485 -15.14 -10.13 0.12
C HIS A 485 -14.06 -10.35 1.17
N THR A 486 -13.02 -11.10 0.80
CA THR A 486 -11.90 -11.36 1.69
C THR A 486 -10.67 -10.62 1.17
N GLY A 487 -10.47 -9.40 1.65
CA GLY A 487 -9.51 -8.46 1.06
C GLY A 487 -8.04 -8.89 1.20
N GLY A 488 -7.73 -9.60 2.28
CA GLY A 488 -6.44 -10.24 2.60
C GLY A 488 -6.47 -10.96 3.95
N LEU A 489 -5.39 -11.68 4.29
CA LEU A 489 -5.31 -12.60 5.44
C LEU A 489 -4.13 -12.25 6.35
N SER A 490 -4.31 -12.42 7.66
CA SER A 490 -3.26 -12.20 8.68
C SER A 490 -3.40 -13.19 9.85
N LEU A 491 -2.29 -13.73 10.34
CA LEU A 491 -2.28 -14.60 11.53
C LEU A 491 -2.06 -13.77 12.80
N VAL A 492 -2.94 -13.91 13.79
CA VAL A 492 -2.95 -13.12 15.03
C VAL A 492 -3.00 -14.09 16.23
N SER A 493 -2.04 -13.98 17.15
CA SER A 493 -1.90 -14.91 18.28
C SER A 493 -2.44 -14.28 19.56
N LEU A 494 -3.62 -14.70 20.01
CA LEU A 494 -4.35 -14.06 21.11
C LEU A 494 -4.19 -14.81 22.45
N GLY A 495 -4.12 -14.04 23.54
CA GLY A 495 -4.20 -14.56 24.91
C GLY A 495 -2.97 -15.31 25.42
N ALA A 496 -3.12 -15.94 26.59
CA ALA A 496 -2.07 -16.74 27.24
C ALA A 496 -2.11 -18.24 26.86
N THR A 497 -3.13 -18.66 26.10
CA THR A 497 -3.25 -20.02 25.54
C THR A 497 -2.24 -20.30 24.43
N GLY A 498 -1.60 -19.27 23.88
CA GLY A 498 -0.59 -19.39 22.83
C GLY A 498 -1.13 -19.83 21.47
N ARG A 499 -2.45 -19.81 21.27
CA ARG A 499 -3.09 -20.14 20.00
C ARG A 499 -2.95 -19.00 19.00
N THR A 500 -2.85 -19.37 17.73
CA THR A 500 -2.85 -18.44 16.59
C THR A 500 -4.15 -18.62 15.83
N GLY A 501 -4.90 -17.53 15.68
CA GLY A 501 -6.10 -17.50 14.84
C GLY A 501 -5.90 -16.70 13.56
N LEU A 502 -6.82 -16.91 12.62
CA LEU A 502 -6.79 -16.31 11.29
C LEU A 502 -7.73 -15.10 11.23
N PHE A 503 -7.15 -13.91 11.14
CA PHE A 503 -7.86 -12.70 10.75
C PHE A 503 -8.08 -12.67 9.23
N ALA A 504 -9.33 -12.46 8.82
CA ALA A 504 -9.72 -12.32 7.42
C ALA A 504 -10.38 -10.94 7.22
N GLY A 505 -9.68 -10.06 6.50
CA GLY A 505 -10.14 -8.70 6.20
C GLY A 505 -11.42 -8.72 5.36
N GLY A 506 -12.45 -8.01 5.80
CA GLY A 506 -13.79 -8.05 5.20
C GLY A 506 -14.26 -6.70 4.66
N ASN A 507 -15.59 -6.55 4.54
CA ASN A 507 -16.26 -5.27 4.28
C ASN A 507 -17.49 -5.12 5.20
N ARG A 508 -17.51 -4.11 6.07
CA ARG A 508 -18.71 -3.73 6.85
C ARG A 508 -19.47 -2.59 6.17
N ASP A 509 -20.17 -2.95 5.11
CA ASP A 509 -21.04 -2.03 4.41
C ASP A 509 -22.35 -1.79 5.18
N SER A 510 -22.74 -0.53 5.30
CA SER A 510 -24.04 -0.15 5.86
C SER A 510 -25.20 -0.50 4.93
N VAL A 511 -25.03 -0.38 3.62
CA VAL A 511 -26.08 -0.69 2.64
C VAL A 511 -26.40 -2.19 2.70
N GLY A 512 -25.39 -3.04 2.56
CA GLY A 512 -25.56 -4.50 2.60
C GLY A 512 -26.26 -4.97 3.88
N ARG A 513 -25.95 -4.35 5.03
CA ARG A 513 -26.58 -4.64 6.32
C ARG A 513 -27.99 -4.08 6.48
N ARG A 514 -28.35 -2.96 5.83
CA ARG A 514 -29.73 -2.47 5.76
C ARG A 514 -30.59 -3.39 4.89
N LEU A 515 -30.08 -3.79 3.72
CA LEU A 515 -30.85 -4.60 2.77
C LEU A 515 -31.03 -6.08 3.20
N THR A 516 -30.38 -6.52 4.28
CA THR A 516 -30.60 -7.85 4.92
C THR A 516 -32.07 -8.19 5.18
N VAL A 517 -32.94 -7.22 5.47
CA VAL A 517 -34.38 -7.48 5.66
C VAL A 517 -35.03 -7.95 4.36
N HIS A 518 -34.77 -7.22 3.27
CA HIS A 518 -35.24 -7.57 1.92
C HIS A 518 -34.62 -8.89 1.45
N ALA A 519 -33.34 -9.14 1.77
CA ALA A 519 -32.68 -10.41 1.50
C ALA A 519 -33.34 -11.59 2.22
N ASN A 520 -33.64 -11.46 3.52
CA ASN A 520 -34.33 -12.50 4.29
C ASN A 520 -35.76 -12.77 3.81
N ALA A 521 -36.41 -11.80 3.15
CA ALA A 521 -37.77 -11.93 2.62
C ALA A 521 -37.82 -12.49 1.18
N ARG A 522 -36.78 -12.26 0.37
CA ARG A 522 -36.75 -12.61 -1.07
C ARG A 522 -35.90 -13.84 -1.41
N LEU A 523 -34.91 -14.17 -0.58
CA LEU A 523 -33.94 -15.24 -0.83
C LEU A 523 -34.28 -16.51 -0.05
N ASN A 524 -33.86 -17.66 -0.57
CA ASN A 524 -33.89 -18.91 0.20
C ASN A 524 -32.95 -18.85 1.43
N LYS A 525 -33.15 -19.73 2.41
CA LYS A 525 -32.42 -19.71 3.70
C LYS A 525 -30.88 -19.73 3.58
N ILE A 526 -30.34 -20.33 2.51
CA ILE A 526 -28.90 -20.40 2.27
C ILE A 526 -28.40 -19.05 1.75
N ALA A 527 -28.99 -18.56 0.66
CA ALA A 527 -28.65 -17.26 0.06
C ALA A 527 -28.88 -16.09 1.04
N ALA A 528 -29.90 -16.14 1.89
CA ALA A 528 -30.15 -15.15 2.95
C ALA A 528 -29.05 -15.15 4.04
N ARG A 529 -28.58 -16.33 4.48
CA ARG A 529 -27.45 -16.47 5.42
C ARG A 529 -26.15 -15.95 4.81
N ASP A 530 -25.93 -16.26 3.53
CA ASP A 530 -24.67 -15.96 2.87
C ASP A 530 -24.60 -14.48 2.44
N TRP A 531 -25.74 -13.85 2.09
CA TRP A 531 -25.89 -12.39 2.06
C TRP A 531 -25.41 -11.72 3.35
N GLN A 532 -25.85 -12.21 4.52
CA GLN A 532 -25.47 -11.63 5.83
C GLN A 532 -23.96 -11.70 6.09
N ARG A 533 -23.27 -12.68 5.48
CA ARG A 533 -21.80 -12.84 5.54
C ARG A 533 -21.07 -11.84 4.64
N LEU A 534 -21.60 -11.56 3.43
CA LEU A 534 -20.99 -10.60 2.49
C LEU A 534 -20.75 -9.21 3.11
N ALA A 535 -21.68 -8.74 3.96
CA ALA A 535 -21.65 -7.41 4.59
C ALA A 535 -21.28 -7.43 6.10
N LEU A 536 -20.72 -8.54 6.60
CA LEU A 536 -20.54 -8.75 8.04
C LEU A 536 -19.46 -7.83 8.66
N GLY A 537 -18.39 -7.54 7.91
CA GLY A 537 -17.13 -6.97 8.41
C GLY A 537 -16.01 -8.00 8.44
N ASN A 538 -14.93 -7.72 9.18
CA ASN A 538 -13.84 -8.68 9.34
C ASN A 538 -14.29 -9.92 10.13
N ARG A 539 -13.52 -11.00 9.98
CA ARG A 539 -13.69 -12.27 10.70
C ARG A 539 -12.37 -12.61 11.40
N TYR A 540 -12.43 -13.28 12.55
CA TYR A 540 -11.25 -13.90 13.18
C TYR A 540 -11.63 -15.31 13.59
N PHE A 541 -10.96 -16.29 13.00
CA PHE A 541 -11.23 -17.71 13.20
C PHE A 541 -10.17 -18.33 14.09
N GLU A 542 -10.58 -19.03 15.15
CA GLU A 542 -9.68 -19.78 16.02
C GLU A 542 -10.14 -21.23 16.17
N LEU A 543 -9.20 -22.17 16.21
CA LEU A 543 -9.49 -23.57 16.48
C LEU A 543 -9.89 -23.78 17.95
N ASN A 544 -11.10 -24.30 18.18
CA ASN A 544 -11.57 -24.64 19.52
C ASN A 544 -11.00 -25.99 20.00
N SER A 545 -11.22 -26.35 21.26
CA SER A 545 -10.75 -27.61 21.87
C SER A 545 -11.44 -28.89 21.38
N LYS A 546 -12.13 -28.84 20.23
CA LYS A 546 -12.76 -29.98 19.53
C LYS A 546 -12.29 -30.07 18.07
N GLY A 547 -11.25 -29.35 17.67
CA GLY A 547 -10.79 -29.31 16.27
C GLY A 547 -11.74 -28.56 15.35
N GLN A 548 -12.48 -27.56 15.85
CA GLN A 548 -13.44 -26.81 15.05
C GLN A 548 -13.13 -25.31 15.09
N PHE A 549 -12.95 -24.69 13.92
CA PHE A 549 -12.79 -23.25 13.80
C PHE A 549 -14.08 -22.52 14.24
N ILE A 550 -13.94 -21.44 15.02
CA ILE A 550 -15.04 -20.57 15.44
C ILE A 550 -14.72 -19.12 15.10
N ASP A 551 -15.69 -18.38 14.55
CA ASP A 551 -15.54 -16.95 14.26
C ASP A 551 -15.86 -16.11 15.51
N LEU A 552 -14.83 -15.50 16.08
CA LEU A 552 -14.92 -14.66 17.28
C LEU A 552 -14.94 -13.15 16.94
N GLY A 553 -15.17 -12.79 15.67
CA GLY A 553 -15.09 -11.39 15.20
C GLY A 553 -16.04 -10.42 15.92
N ASP A 554 -17.18 -10.88 16.45
CA ASP A 554 -18.06 -10.08 17.32
C ASP A 554 -17.52 -9.98 18.75
N THR A 555 -17.17 -11.12 19.37
CA THR A 555 -16.59 -11.21 20.73
C THR A 555 -15.38 -10.30 20.90
N LEU A 556 -14.48 -10.31 19.90
CA LEU A 556 -13.24 -9.55 19.89
C LEU A 556 -13.42 -8.09 19.41
N LYS A 557 -14.65 -7.67 19.07
CA LYS A 557 -15.01 -6.36 18.51
C LYS A 557 -14.37 -6.04 17.15
N LEU A 558 -13.84 -7.06 16.46
CA LEU A 558 -13.12 -6.97 15.18
C LEU A 558 -14.00 -6.70 13.96
N ARG A 559 -15.33 -6.80 14.07
CA ARG A 559 -16.28 -6.44 12.99
C ARG A 559 -16.17 -4.98 12.51
N GLY A 560 -15.30 -4.13 13.08
CA GLY A 560 -15.07 -2.76 12.61
C GLY A 560 -14.54 -2.67 11.17
N SER A 561 -14.00 -1.50 10.84
CA SER A 561 -13.41 -1.12 9.56
C SER A 561 -14.30 -1.25 8.30
N GLY A 562 -13.79 -0.74 7.17
CA GLY A 562 -14.46 -0.72 5.87
C GLY A 562 -14.06 -1.91 4.99
N TRP A 563 -13.91 -1.67 3.68
CA TRP A 563 -13.23 -2.59 2.76
C TRP A 563 -11.77 -2.75 3.19
N THR A 564 -11.41 -3.88 3.80
CA THR A 564 -10.15 -4.05 4.54
C THR A 564 -9.19 -4.99 3.82
N ALA A 565 -7.98 -4.51 3.50
CA ALA A 565 -6.98 -5.24 2.71
C ALA A 565 -6.21 -6.35 3.48
N GLY A 566 -6.50 -6.52 4.77
CA GLY A 566 -5.77 -7.38 5.70
C GLY A 566 -5.36 -6.58 6.94
N ALA A 567 -4.44 -7.11 7.74
CA ALA A 567 -3.89 -6.44 8.92
C ALA A 567 -2.36 -6.52 8.97
N ALA A 568 -1.70 -5.39 9.23
CA ALA A 568 -0.37 -5.43 9.83
C ALA A 568 -0.54 -5.69 11.33
N VAL A 569 0.13 -6.72 11.83
CA VAL A 569 0.10 -7.18 13.22
C VAL A 569 1.40 -6.77 13.89
N ILE A 570 1.34 -5.98 14.96
CA ILE A 570 2.49 -5.40 15.69
C ILE A 570 2.25 -5.41 17.20
N ASP A 571 3.25 -5.05 18.00
CA ASP A 571 3.11 -4.79 19.44
C ASP A 571 3.47 -3.33 19.73
N ALA A 572 2.59 -2.39 19.34
CA ALA A 572 2.94 -0.98 19.19
C ALA A 572 3.22 -0.26 20.51
N ASN A 573 2.70 -0.83 21.61
CA ASN A 573 2.81 -0.27 22.95
C ASN A 573 3.73 -1.08 23.89
N LEU A 574 4.23 -2.24 23.41
CA LEU A 574 5.10 -3.19 24.11
C LEU A 574 4.50 -3.81 25.39
N ASP A 575 3.18 -3.92 25.52
CA ASP A 575 2.53 -4.64 26.64
C ASP A 575 2.34 -6.16 26.40
N GLY A 576 2.75 -6.65 25.22
CA GLY A 576 2.77 -8.06 24.88
C GLY A 576 1.49 -8.56 24.20
N TYR A 577 0.59 -7.67 23.76
CA TYR A 577 -0.63 -8.04 23.02
C TYR A 577 -0.51 -7.57 21.56
N PRO A 578 -0.99 -8.35 20.58
CA PRO A 578 -0.95 -7.93 19.19
C PRO A 578 -1.97 -6.82 18.93
N ASP A 579 -1.49 -5.68 18.45
CA ASP A 579 -2.25 -4.58 17.86
C ASP A 579 -2.43 -4.81 16.35
N LEU A 580 -3.47 -4.23 15.75
CA LEU A 580 -3.76 -4.34 14.32
C LEU A 580 -3.87 -2.96 13.67
N MET A 581 -3.06 -2.71 12.64
CA MET A 581 -3.28 -1.64 11.66
C MET A 581 -4.02 -2.20 10.45
N LEU A 582 -5.20 -1.65 10.15
CA LEU A 582 -6.08 -2.05 9.08
C LEU A 582 -6.10 -0.99 7.96
N PRO A 583 -5.50 -1.26 6.78
CA PRO A 583 -5.67 -0.43 5.59
C PRO A 583 -7.09 -0.60 5.02
N THR A 584 -7.82 0.49 4.81
CA THR A 584 -9.23 0.45 4.38
C THR A 584 -9.58 1.37 3.20
N GLY A 585 -10.73 1.11 2.58
CA GLY A 585 -11.33 1.95 1.54
C GLY A 585 -11.11 1.37 0.15
N ASN A 586 -12.14 1.46 -0.71
CA ASN A 586 -12.11 0.84 -2.03
C ASN A 586 -11.75 1.86 -3.12
N LEU A 587 -12.67 2.72 -3.55
CA LEU A 587 -12.38 3.81 -4.50
C LEU A 587 -12.96 5.14 -4.03
N SER A 588 -12.12 6.01 -3.48
CA SER A 588 -12.49 7.38 -3.12
C SER A 588 -12.50 8.32 -4.32
N HIS A 589 -13.54 9.14 -4.43
CA HIS A 589 -13.59 10.25 -5.37
C HIS A 589 -12.68 11.43 -4.94
N SER A 590 -12.42 12.37 -5.85
CA SER A 590 -11.62 13.57 -5.55
C SER A 590 -12.37 14.63 -4.71
N ASP A 591 -13.70 14.61 -4.77
CA ASP A 591 -14.64 15.39 -3.96
C ASP A 591 -15.37 14.44 -2.99
N PRO A 592 -15.27 14.66 -1.66
CA PRO A 592 -15.88 13.79 -0.65
C PRO A 592 -17.40 13.86 -0.53
N ASN A 593 -18.06 14.76 -1.27
CA ASN A 593 -19.54 14.87 -1.30
C ASN A 593 -20.16 14.15 -2.51
N ALA A 594 -19.35 13.56 -3.39
CA ALA A 594 -19.83 12.82 -4.55
C ALA A 594 -20.55 11.53 -4.13
N PRO A 595 -21.55 11.07 -4.92
CA PRO A 595 -22.34 9.87 -4.57
C PRO A 595 -21.47 8.62 -4.46
N ASP A 596 -21.90 7.65 -3.65
CA ASP A 596 -21.25 6.34 -3.53
C ASP A 596 -22.05 5.23 -4.23
N TYR A 597 -21.37 4.45 -5.05
CA TYR A 597 -21.92 3.35 -5.84
C TYR A 597 -22.47 2.20 -4.99
N ALA A 598 -22.12 2.11 -3.70
CA ALA A 598 -22.55 1.03 -2.80
C ALA A 598 -24.07 0.77 -2.83
N THR A 599 -24.92 1.81 -2.82
CA THR A 599 -26.38 1.63 -2.87
C THR A 599 -26.87 0.96 -4.16
N TYR A 600 -26.22 1.21 -5.31
CA TYR A 600 -26.52 0.49 -6.55
C TYR A 600 -25.96 -0.95 -6.49
N TYR A 601 -24.69 -1.09 -6.14
CA TYR A 601 -23.99 -2.38 -6.08
C TYR A 601 -24.72 -3.44 -5.24
N TRP A 602 -25.17 -3.10 -4.03
CA TRP A 602 -25.90 -4.05 -3.18
C TRP A 602 -27.32 -4.35 -3.68
N ARG A 603 -27.98 -3.41 -4.38
CA ARG A 603 -29.26 -3.70 -5.06
C ARG A 603 -29.07 -4.69 -6.20
N THR A 604 -28.06 -4.50 -7.04
CA THR A 604 -27.70 -5.47 -8.10
C THR A 604 -27.36 -6.84 -7.50
N MET A 605 -26.57 -6.89 -6.42
CA MET A 605 -26.25 -8.12 -5.71
C MET A 605 -27.49 -8.86 -5.20
N LEU A 606 -28.48 -8.14 -4.65
CA LEU A 606 -29.70 -8.75 -4.12
C LEU A 606 -30.55 -9.37 -5.25
N THR A 607 -30.76 -8.64 -6.34
CA THR A 607 -31.50 -9.13 -7.52
C THR A 607 -30.80 -10.34 -8.16
N ALA A 608 -29.47 -10.31 -8.24
CA ALA A 608 -28.66 -11.41 -8.74
C ALA A 608 -28.76 -12.67 -7.87
N LEU A 609 -28.67 -12.50 -6.54
CA LEU A 609 -28.89 -13.59 -5.58
C LEU A 609 -30.32 -14.13 -5.64
N GLU A 610 -31.30 -13.27 -5.85
CA GLU A 610 -32.71 -13.65 -5.97
C GLU A 610 -32.94 -14.54 -7.21
N GLN A 611 -32.35 -14.18 -8.36
CA GLN A 611 -32.37 -14.99 -9.57
C GLN A 611 -31.70 -16.36 -9.35
N TYR A 612 -30.44 -16.37 -8.89
CA TYR A 612 -29.69 -17.59 -8.60
C TYR A 612 -30.42 -18.52 -7.62
N SER A 613 -31.06 -17.95 -6.59
CA SER A 613 -31.82 -18.70 -5.58
C SER A 613 -33.09 -19.39 -6.10
N LYS A 614 -33.55 -19.03 -7.32
CA LYS A 614 -34.76 -19.54 -7.97
C LYS A 614 -34.48 -20.47 -9.16
N THR A 615 -33.41 -20.24 -9.92
CA THR A 615 -33.15 -20.99 -11.17
C THR A 615 -32.37 -22.29 -10.97
N THR A 616 -31.53 -22.39 -9.92
CA THR A 616 -30.55 -23.48 -9.66
C THR A 616 -29.47 -23.72 -10.72
N THR A 617 -29.67 -23.23 -11.95
CA THR A 617 -28.63 -23.10 -12.99
C THR A 617 -27.75 -21.86 -12.76
N GLU A 618 -26.55 -21.87 -13.35
CA GLU A 618 -25.72 -20.67 -13.55
C GLU A 618 -26.47 -19.63 -14.40
N ALA A 619 -27.21 -18.74 -13.74
CA ALA A 619 -27.87 -17.63 -14.41
C ALA A 619 -26.81 -16.62 -14.89
N GLU A 620 -26.62 -16.53 -16.22
CA GLU A 620 -25.80 -15.46 -16.82
C GLU A 620 -26.33 -14.10 -16.38
N MET A 621 -25.47 -13.21 -15.87
CA MET A 621 -25.91 -11.91 -15.37
C MET A 621 -26.00 -10.86 -16.48
N PRO A 622 -27.20 -10.31 -16.78
CA PRO A 622 -27.31 -9.06 -17.51
C PRO A 622 -26.88 -7.91 -16.59
N MET A 623 -25.73 -7.31 -16.88
CA MET A 623 -25.39 -6.00 -16.30
C MET A 623 -26.43 -4.97 -16.77
N GLY A 624 -27.11 -4.30 -15.82
CA GLY A 624 -28.09 -3.24 -16.12
C GLY A 624 -29.54 -3.49 -15.68
N ILE A 625 -29.86 -4.58 -14.97
CA ILE A 625 -31.26 -4.88 -14.54
C ILE A 625 -31.93 -3.74 -13.74
N GLU A 626 -31.16 -2.85 -13.09
CA GLU A 626 -31.68 -1.66 -12.39
C GLU A 626 -31.03 -0.33 -12.86
N THR A 627 -30.44 -0.26 -14.05
CA THR A 627 -30.29 1.06 -14.69
C THR A 627 -31.68 1.51 -15.12
N THR A 628 -32.13 2.68 -14.65
CA THR A 628 -33.25 3.35 -15.32
C THR A 628 -32.83 3.71 -16.74
N GLN A 629 -33.81 4.00 -17.60
CA GLN A 629 -33.51 4.47 -18.95
C GLN A 629 -32.65 5.76 -18.91
N ASP A 630 -32.92 6.63 -17.92
CA ASP A 630 -32.12 7.83 -17.63
C ASP A 630 -30.66 7.49 -17.22
N ASP A 631 -30.44 6.49 -16.35
CA ASP A 631 -29.09 6.06 -15.92
C ASP A 631 -28.25 5.52 -17.10
N ALA A 632 -28.89 4.79 -18.02
CA ALA A 632 -28.26 4.23 -19.20
C ALA A 632 -27.92 5.32 -20.24
N GLU A 633 -28.86 6.24 -20.48
CA GLU A 633 -28.68 7.36 -21.42
C GLU A 633 -27.67 8.41 -20.89
N ALA A 634 -27.52 8.57 -19.57
CA ALA A 634 -26.54 9.47 -18.94
C ALA A 634 -25.07 9.04 -19.12
N GLY A 635 -24.80 7.76 -19.38
CA GLY A 635 -23.55 7.31 -19.97
C GLY A 635 -22.25 7.56 -19.19
N LYS A 636 -22.30 7.72 -17.84
CA LYS A 636 -21.18 7.55 -16.87
C LYS A 636 -21.63 7.89 -15.44
N PHE A 637 -21.63 6.92 -14.52
CA PHE A 637 -21.49 7.20 -13.08
C PHE A 637 -20.17 7.97 -12.82
N VAL A 638 -20.23 8.95 -11.92
CA VAL A 638 -19.07 9.73 -11.45
C VAL A 638 -19.21 9.94 -9.95
N GLY A 639 -18.55 9.08 -9.17
CA GLY A 639 -18.60 9.11 -7.72
C GLY A 639 -17.51 8.29 -7.06
N SER A 640 -17.77 7.87 -5.83
CA SER A 640 -16.98 6.90 -5.06
C SER A 640 -17.57 5.49 -5.17
N PHE A 641 -16.82 4.48 -4.75
CA PHE A 641 -17.36 3.16 -4.41
C PHE A 641 -16.68 2.69 -3.13
N GLY A 642 -17.41 2.68 -2.00
CA GLY A 642 -16.84 2.46 -0.67
C GLY A 642 -15.77 3.50 -0.29
N GLY A 643 -16.02 4.77 -0.64
CA GLY A 643 -15.04 5.86 -0.52
C GLY A 643 -14.92 6.48 0.86
N HIS A 644 -13.80 7.18 1.08
CA HIS A 644 -13.46 8.00 2.27
C HIS A 644 -13.57 7.29 3.63
N GLN A 645 -13.57 5.96 3.61
CA GLN A 645 -13.34 5.09 4.75
C GLN A 645 -11.96 5.41 5.34
N SER A 646 -11.85 5.38 6.67
CA SER A 646 -10.59 5.69 7.35
C SER A 646 -9.88 4.40 7.69
N ASP A 647 -8.58 4.33 7.36
CA ASP A 647 -7.66 3.36 7.97
C ASP A 647 -7.85 3.37 9.50
N GLU A 648 -7.84 2.17 10.09
CA GLU A 648 -8.25 1.95 11.48
C GLU A 648 -7.14 1.22 12.25
N PHE A 649 -6.84 1.71 13.46
CA PHE A 649 -5.88 1.10 14.37
C PHE A 649 -6.57 0.57 15.62
N LEU A 650 -6.39 -0.73 15.87
CA LEU A 650 -7.03 -1.49 16.94
C LEU A 650 -5.98 -1.93 17.96
N LEU A 651 -6.11 -1.42 19.19
CA LEU A 651 -5.25 -1.75 20.33
C LEU A 651 -5.72 -3.06 20.96
N GLY A 652 -4.84 -4.05 21.11
CA GLY A 652 -5.12 -5.38 21.65
C GLY A 652 -5.23 -5.40 23.18
N GLN A 653 -6.14 -6.23 23.70
CA GLN A 653 -6.36 -6.44 25.14
C GLN A 653 -6.77 -7.91 25.42
N ASN A 654 -6.98 -8.26 26.71
CA ASN A 654 -7.38 -9.62 27.12
C ASN A 654 -8.72 -10.09 26.52
N ASP A 655 -9.67 -9.17 26.30
CA ASP A 655 -11.05 -9.43 25.89
C ASP A 655 -11.34 -8.92 24.46
N GLY A 656 -10.32 -8.84 23.61
CA GLY A 656 -10.40 -8.35 22.24
C GLY A 656 -9.78 -6.97 22.06
N PHE A 657 -10.38 -6.15 21.19
CA PHE A 657 -9.74 -4.94 20.67
C PHE A 657 -10.50 -3.64 21.02
N ILE A 658 -9.75 -2.54 21.09
CA ILE A 658 -10.31 -1.17 21.17
C ILE A 658 -9.77 -0.33 20.02
N SER A 659 -10.66 0.25 19.21
CA SER A 659 -10.28 1.20 18.17
C SER A 659 -9.78 2.51 18.78
N LEU A 660 -8.55 2.91 18.44
CA LEU A 660 -8.04 4.24 18.72
C LEU A 660 -8.45 5.26 17.64
N GLY A 661 -9.02 4.80 16.52
CA GLY A 661 -9.48 5.64 15.42
C GLY A 661 -8.48 6.74 15.04
N GLN A 662 -8.95 8.00 15.05
CA GLN A 662 -8.13 9.16 14.69
C GLN A 662 -7.16 9.64 15.80
N THR A 663 -7.17 9.09 17.02
CA THR A 663 -6.20 9.49 18.06
C THR A 663 -4.86 8.74 17.97
N SER A 664 -4.78 7.69 17.13
CA SER A 664 -3.53 6.93 16.90
C SER A 664 -2.45 7.73 16.17
N GLY A 665 -2.84 8.68 15.32
CA GLY A 665 -1.99 9.35 14.33
C GLY A 665 -1.99 8.68 12.94
N LEU A 666 -2.49 7.44 12.83
CA LEU A 666 -2.46 6.63 11.60
C LEU A 666 -3.63 6.89 10.64
N ALA A 667 -4.76 7.40 11.14
CA ALA A 667 -6.01 7.49 10.40
C ALA A 667 -5.91 8.30 9.10
N SER A 668 -6.12 7.64 7.96
CA SER A 668 -6.04 8.22 6.63
C SER A 668 -7.21 7.74 5.77
N THR A 669 -7.77 8.61 4.93
CA THR A 669 -8.90 8.27 4.04
C THR A 669 -8.44 8.18 2.59
N THR A 670 -7.39 7.39 2.35
CA THR A 670 -6.60 7.41 1.11
C THR A 670 -6.70 6.13 0.27
N ASP A 671 -7.67 5.27 0.60
CA ASP A 671 -7.85 3.91 0.07
C ASP A 671 -6.59 3.05 0.31
N GLY A 672 -6.42 2.58 1.55
CA GLY A 672 -5.30 1.72 1.99
C GLY A 672 -5.23 0.39 1.22
N ARG A 673 -4.02 -0.15 1.04
CA ARG A 673 -3.75 -1.32 0.19
C ARG A 673 -2.82 -2.36 0.78
N ALA A 674 -1.81 -1.92 1.51
CA ALA A 674 -0.90 -2.77 2.28
C ALA A 674 -0.37 -1.97 3.46
N ALA A 675 -0.06 -2.64 4.56
CA ALA A 675 0.74 -2.08 5.63
C ALA A 675 1.78 -3.13 6.06
N VAL A 676 2.99 -2.68 6.37
CA VAL A 676 4.07 -3.53 6.88
C VAL A 676 4.74 -2.87 8.08
N ALA A 677 5.12 -3.70 9.04
CA ALA A 677 5.82 -3.31 10.26
C ALA A 677 7.33 -3.29 10.02
N LEU A 678 8.01 -2.31 10.61
CA LEU A 678 9.46 -2.16 10.57
C LEU A 678 9.98 -1.41 11.81
N ASP A 679 11.28 -1.34 11.96
CA ASP A 679 12.03 -0.61 12.99
C ASP A 679 13.09 0.20 12.22
N PHE A 680 12.67 1.31 11.59
CA PHE A 680 13.53 2.07 10.70
C PHE A 680 14.47 3.00 11.46
N ASP A 681 14.07 3.42 12.66
CA ASP A 681 14.84 4.28 13.54
C ASP A 681 15.87 3.49 14.37
N GLY A 682 15.53 2.25 14.76
CA GLY A 682 16.39 1.33 15.49
C GLY A 682 16.23 1.36 17.01
N ASP A 683 15.33 2.20 17.57
CA ASP A 683 15.15 2.34 19.03
C ASP A 683 14.31 1.21 19.68
N GLY A 684 13.53 0.48 18.87
CA GLY A 684 12.97 -0.83 19.23
C GLY A 684 11.48 -0.92 19.50
N ASP A 685 10.70 0.12 19.21
CA ASP A 685 9.29 -0.05 18.90
C ASP A 685 9.09 -0.46 17.42
N GLU A 686 7.84 -0.72 17.01
CA GLU A 686 7.50 -1.04 15.62
C GLU A 686 6.81 0.16 14.94
N ASP A 687 7.51 0.75 13.97
CA ASP A 687 7.05 1.70 12.96
C ASP A 687 6.07 1.05 11.97
N LEU A 688 5.38 1.89 11.18
CA LEU A 688 4.47 1.43 10.12
C LEU A 688 4.72 2.12 8.78
N ALA A 689 4.90 1.31 7.73
CA ALA A 689 4.82 1.74 6.34
C ALA A 689 3.45 1.35 5.75
N VAL A 690 2.71 2.32 5.21
CA VAL A 690 1.33 2.12 4.70
C VAL A 690 1.22 2.59 3.26
N LEU A 691 0.85 1.69 2.35
CA LEU A 691 0.58 2.01 0.95
C LEU A 691 -0.92 2.20 0.73
N SER A 692 -1.26 3.23 -0.03
CA SER A 692 -2.63 3.61 -0.38
C SER A 692 -2.74 3.98 -1.86
N LEU A 693 -3.95 4.16 -2.42
CA LEU A 693 -4.11 4.60 -3.81
C LEU A 693 -3.53 5.99 -4.11
N GLN A 694 -3.30 6.82 -3.08
CA GLN A 694 -2.59 8.09 -3.22
C GLN A 694 -1.09 8.02 -2.84
N GLY A 695 -0.59 6.81 -2.53
CA GLY A 695 0.82 6.47 -2.40
C GLY A 695 1.22 6.02 -0.98
N LEU A 696 2.53 6.01 -0.74
CA LEU A 696 3.16 5.54 0.51
C LEU A 696 3.12 6.62 1.60
N LYS A 697 2.88 6.19 2.84
CA LYS A 697 3.21 6.91 4.07
C LYS A 697 4.14 6.11 4.95
N LEU A 698 5.01 6.80 5.69
CA LEU A 698 5.81 6.25 6.77
C LEU A 698 5.40 6.92 8.08
N PHE A 699 5.09 6.10 9.08
CA PHE A 699 4.69 6.53 10.40
C PHE A 699 5.74 6.06 11.41
N GLU A 700 6.43 7.03 12.00
CA GLU A 700 7.30 6.85 13.17
C GLU A 700 6.41 6.44 14.34
N ASN A 701 6.68 5.30 14.96
CA ASN A 701 6.19 5.05 16.30
C ASN A 701 7.05 5.92 17.25
N THR A 702 6.38 6.54 18.22
CA THR A 702 6.99 7.60 19.03
C THR A 702 7.17 7.17 20.47
N LEU A 703 7.22 5.85 20.73
CA LEU A 703 7.63 5.33 22.03
C LEU A 703 9.12 5.68 22.25
N SER A 704 9.67 5.28 23.39
CA SER A 704 11.09 5.41 23.69
C SER A 704 11.45 4.32 24.70
N PRO A 705 11.38 3.05 24.29
CA PRO A 705 11.44 1.93 25.22
C PRO A 705 12.86 1.74 25.76
N LYS A 706 12.95 1.14 26.96
CA LYS A 706 14.24 0.61 27.44
C LYS A 706 14.55 -0.68 26.70
N ALA A 707 15.84 -1.00 26.54
CA ALA A 707 16.29 -2.24 25.89
C ALA A 707 15.79 -3.53 26.57
N ASN A 708 15.30 -3.47 27.82
CA ASN A 708 14.70 -4.58 28.55
C ASN A 708 13.16 -4.61 28.51
N GLU A 709 12.51 -3.72 27.76
CA GLU A 709 11.05 -3.65 27.61
C GLU A 709 10.58 -4.32 26.30
N TRP A 710 11.52 -4.77 25.45
CA TRP A 710 11.27 -5.47 24.18
C TRP A 710 12.30 -6.58 23.88
N LEU A 711 11.91 -7.49 22.98
CA LEU A 711 12.74 -8.57 22.46
C LEU A 711 12.39 -8.87 20.99
N LEU A 712 13.33 -8.63 20.06
CA LEU A 712 13.20 -8.93 18.63
C LEU A 712 14.04 -10.16 18.29
N ILE A 713 13.39 -11.25 17.87
CA ILE A 713 14.04 -12.54 17.60
C ILE A 713 14.08 -12.83 16.10
N THR A 714 15.27 -13.07 15.55
CA THR A 714 15.45 -13.70 14.24
C THR A 714 15.73 -15.19 14.42
N VAL A 715 14.88 -16.08 13.87
CA VAL A 715 15.14 -17.54 13.90
C VAL A 715 15.70 -18.03 12.58
N LYS A 716 16.78 -18.79 12.64
CA LYS A 716 17.54 -19.31 11.49
C LYS A 716 17.72 -20.82 11.57
N THR A 717 17.82 -21.48 10.42
CA THR A 717 18.18 -22.89 10.28
C THR A 717 19.68 -23.08 10.56
N ALA A 718 20.17 -24.32 10.64
CA ALA A 718 21.60 -24.59 10.81
C ALA A 718 22.47 -24.05 9.64
N LYS A 719 21.86 -23.83 8.45
CA LYS A 719 22.50 -23.16 7.29
C LYS A 719 22.48 -21.62 7.38
N GLN A 720 21.89 -21.05 8.43
CA GLN A 720 21.67 -19.61 8.65
C GLN A 720 20.60 -18.91 7.78
N ARG A 721 19.96 -19.58 6.81
CA ARG A 721 18.70 -19.10 6.20
C ARG A 721 17.61 -18.92 7.27
N ILE A 722 16.73 -17.95 7.08
CA ILE A 722 15.53 -17.77 7.91
C ILE A 722 14.69 -19.05 7.99
N ALA A 723 14.33 -19.45 9.21
CA ALA A 723 13.49 -20.61 9.48
C ALA A 723 12.00 -20.24 9.48
N TYR A 724 11.42 -20.02 8.29
CA TYR A 724 9.97 -19.86 8.15
C TYR A 724 9.24 -21.13 8.65
N GLY A 725 8.05 -20.95 9.23
CA GLY A 725 7.31 -21.99 9.95
C GLY A 725 7.68 -22.14 11.43
N SER A 726 8.87 -21.67 11.87
CA SER A 726 9.27 -21.75 13.29
C SER A 726 8.27 -21.08 14.22
N LYS A 727 7.89 -21.77 15.30
CA LYS A 727 7.03 -21.26 16.38
C LYS A 727 7.91 -20.79 17.54
N VAL A 728 7.69 -19.57 18.02
CA VAL A 728 8.47 -18.96 19.12
C VAL A 728 7.53 -18.58 20.24
N HIS A 729 7.78 -19.13 21.44
CA HIS A 729 7.03 -18.84 22.65
C HIS A 729 7.91 -18.01 23.60
N VAL A 730 7.45 -16.82 23.98
CA VAL A 730 8.11 -15.96 24.98
C VAL A 730 7.23 -15.94 26.24
N THR A 731 7.80 -16.36 27.37
CA THR A 731 7.15 -16.37 28.69
C THR A 731 7.75 -15.28 29.57
N ILE A 732 6.90 -14.39 30.07
CA ILE A 732 7.25 -13.22 30.87
C ILE A 732 6.72 -13.39 32.30
N ASP A 733 7.61 -13.20 33.28
CA ASP A 733 7.35 -13.16 34.73
C ASP A 733 6.45 -14.30 35.24
N GLU A 734 6.74 -15.52 34.78
CA GLU A 734 6.12 -16.79 35.22
C GLU A 734 4.58 -16.90 35.05
N GLY A 735 3.94 -15.96 34.34
CA GLY A 735 2.49 -15.94 34.16
C GLY A 735 1.95 -15.53 32.77
N ARG A 736 2.78 -15.02 31.86
CA ARG A 736 2.35 -14.55 30.52
C ARG A 736 3.16 -15.18 29.41
N THR A 737 2.64 -16.22 28.75
CA THR A 737 3.22 -16.77 27.51
C THR A 737 2.59 -16.11 26.27
N ARG A 738 3.41 -15.84 25.25
CA ARG A 738 3.01 -15.37 23.92
C ARG A 738 3.66 -16.19 22.84
N THR A 739 2.89 -16.62 21.84
CA THR A 739 3.38 -17.32 20.65
C THR A 739 3.44 -16.34 19.48
N GLN A 740 4.48 -16.42 18.65
CA GLN A 740 4.47 -15.93 17.27
C GLN A 740 5.12 -16.97 16.34
N HIS A 741 4.88 -16.82 15.03
CA HIS A 741 5.36 -17.75 14.01
C HIS A 741 6.15 -16.98 12.95
N VAL A 742 7.33 -17.47 12.58
CA VAL A 742 8.20 -16.87 11.55
C VAL A 742 7.57 -17.08 10.18
N ARG A 743 7.20 -15.99 9.51
CA ARG A 743 6.47 -16.00 8.23
C ARG A 743 6.78 -14.76 7.40
N LEU A 744 6.53 -14.84 6.10
CA LEU A 744 6.78 -13.75 5.15
C LEU A 744 5.66 -12.70 5.13
N THR A 745 4.41 -13.13 5.10
CA THR A 745 3.29 -12.26 4.69
C THR A 745 2.37 -11.86 5.84
N ASN A 746 1.69 -10.73 5.66
CA ASN A 746 0.72 -10.19 6.62
C ASN A 746 -0.20 -9.18 5.89
N GLY A 747 -1.42 -9.60 5.55
CA GLY A 747 -2.29 -8.88 4.63
C GLY A 747 -1.87 -9.01 3.16
N VAL A 748 -2.74 -8.58 2.24
CA VAL A 748 -2.49 -8.72 0.80
C VAL A 748 -1.40 -7.75 0.32
N MET A 749 -0.50 -8.21 -0.56
CA MET A 749 0.62 -7.43 -1.10
C MET A 749 1.56 -6.83 -0.01
N GLY A 750 1.58 -7.42 1.19
CA GLY A 750 2.40 -6.98 2.33
C GLY A 750 3.32 -8.08 2.84
N GLN A 751 4.64 -7.87 2.73
CA GLN A 751 5.65 -8.75 3.31
C GLN A 751 6.28 -8.09 4.56
N ARG A 752 6.22 -8.78 5.71
CA ARG A 752 6.90 -8.36 6.94
C ARG A 752 8.38 -8.75 6.93
N LYS A 753 9.17 -8.09 7.78
CA LYS A 753 10.50 -8.60 8.12
C LYS A 753 10.40 -9.97 8.83
N PRO A 754 11.39 -10.86 8.68
CA PRO A 754 11.44 -12.15 9.38
C PRO A 754 11.47 -12.09 10.91
N GLY A 755 11.94 -10.98 11.48
CA GLY A 755 12.09 -10.83 12.93
C GLY A 755 10.74 -10.74 13.65
N LEU A 756 10.64 -11.41 14.80
CA LEU A 756 9.46 -11.42 15.67
C LEU A 756 9.70 -10.51 16.89
N LEU A 757 9.04 -9.34 16.92
CA LEU A 757 9.06 -8.44 18.07
C LEU A 757 8.07 -8.89 19.15
N PHE A 758 8.52 -8.95 20.40
CA PHE A 758 7.69 -9.19 21.58
C PHE A 758 7.87 -8.05 22.57
N GLY A 759 6.78 -7.39 22.95
CA GLY A 759 6.73 -6.52 24.12
C GLY A 759 6.87 -7.32 25.40
N LEU A 760 7.85 -6.95 26.23
CA LEU A 760 8.07 -7.55 27.55
C LEU A 760 7.25 -6.83 28.64
N GLY A 761 6.85 -5.59 28.36
CA GLY A 761 6.25 -4.67 29.32
C GLY A 761 7.28 -3.99 30.22
N ARG A 762 6.84 -2.97 30.95
CA ARG A 762 7.70 -2.25 31.90
C ARG A 762 8.09 -3.16 33.08
N ASP A 763 9.34 -3.04 33.48
CA ASP A 763 9.94 -3.64 34.67
C ASP A 763 9.86 -5.19 34.74
N SER A 764 9.80 -5.86 33.58
CA SER A 764 9.89 -7.32 33.48
C SER A 764 11.22 -7.86 34.02
N LYS A 765 11.20 -9.02 34.69
CA LYS A 765 12.36 -9.57 35.43
C LYS A 765 12.78 -10.96 34.97
N LYS A 766 11.83 -11.79 34.55
CA LYS A 766 12.08 -13.14 34.03
C LYS A 766 11.52 -13.25 32.61
N VAL A 767 12.40 -13.42 31.64
CA VAL A 767 12.04 -13.77 30.25
C VAL A 767 12.60 -15.17 29.97
N SER A 768 11.76 -16.07 29.49
CA SER A 768 12.19 -17.34 28.88
C SER A 768 11.65 -17.45 27.46
N VAL A 769 12.45 -17.99 26.56
CA VAL A 769 12.14 -18.15 25.15
C VAL A 769 12.25 -19.63 24.79
N LYS A 770 11.18 -20.24 24.28
CA LYS A 770 11.21 -21.56 23.64
C LYS A 770 11.04 -21.37 22.13
N VAL A 771 11.97 -21.91 21.35
CA VAL A 771 11.88 -21.98 19.88
C VAL A 771 11.54 -23.42 19.48
N VAL A 772 10.67 -23.56 18.49
CA VAL A 772 10.34 -24.80 17.78
C VAL A 772 10.61 -24.55 16.30
N TRP A 773 11.47 -25.35 15.69
CA TRP A 773 11.74 -25.30 14.24
C TRP A 773 10.77 -26.21 13.46
N PRO A 774 10.58 -26.02 12.14
CA PRO A 774 9.74 -26.88 11.31
C PRO A 774 10.11 -28.37 11.41
N SER A 775 11.39 -28.69 11.58
CA SER A 775 11.90 -30.06 11.79
C SER A 775 11.62 -30.66 13.18
N GLY A 776 10.63 -30.14 13.91
CA GLY A 776 10.24 -30.58 15.27
C GLY A 776 11.26 -30.30 16.38
N LYS A 777 12.51 -29.92 16.04
CA LYS A 777 13.55 -29.54 17.01
C LYS A 777 13.07 -28.41 17.92
N THR A 778 13.50 -28.42 19.18
CA THR A 778 13.25 -27.32 20.11
C THR A 778 14.49 -26.91 20.90
N ALA A 779 14.53 -25.64 21.33
CA ALA A 779 15.54 -25.11 22.23
C ALA A 779 14.89 -24.11 23.20
N GLN A 780 15.47 -23.92 24.38
CA GLN A 780 14.97 -22.98 25.38
C GLN A 780 16.11 -22.11 25.96
N PHE A 781 15.81 -20.83 26.15
CA PHE A 781 16.73 -19.81 26.63
C PHE A 781 16.07 -18.95 27.72
N SER A 782 16.87 -18.13 28.42
CA SER A 782 16.39 -17.19 29.44
C SER A 782 17.22 -15.90 29.46
N GLY A 783 16.64 -14.82 30.01
CA GLY A 783 17.33 -13.53 30.17
C GLY A 783 17.56 -12.75 28.86
N LEU A 784 16.88 -13.12 27.77
CA LEU A 784 17.01 -12.44 26.48
C LEU A 784 16.21 -11.13 26.44
N SER A 785 16.79 -10.09 25.82
CA SER A 785 16.18 -8.78 25.58
C SER A 785 16.88 -8.07 24.41
N GLY A 786 16.26 -7.04 23.84
CA GLY A 786 16.78 -6.35 22.65
C GLY A 786 16.73 -7.21 21.38
N ARG A 787 17.68 -7.03 20.45
CA ARG A 787 17.72 -7.75 19.16
C ARG A 787 18.60 -9.01 19.27
N VAL A 788 18.07 -10.19 18.94
CA VAL A 788 18.74 -11.49 19.12
C VAL A 788 18.55 -12.39 17.91
N ASP A 789 19.66 -12.92 17.37
CA ASP A 789 19.65 -14.01 16.39
C ASP A 789 19.74 -15.37 17.11
N ILE A 790 18.88 -16.32 16.71
CA ILE A 790 18.89 -17.71 17.20
C ILE A 790 19.04 -18.65 16.01
N VAL A 791 20.10 -19.46 16.02
CA VAL A 791 20.44 -20.42 14.96
C VAL A 791 20.30 -21.84 15.52
N ASP A 792 19.68 -22.76 14.78
CA ASP A 792 19.60 -24.18 15.15
C ASP A 792 20.98 -24.75 15.50
N GLY A 793 21.11 -25.34 16.69
CA GLY A 793 22.35 -25.90 17.21
C GLY A 793 23.35 -24.89 17.80
N GLN A 794 23.03 -23.59 17.91
CA GLN A 794 23.95 -22.57 18.44
C GLN A 794 23.36 -21.78 19.62
N ALA A 795 24.24 -21.10 20.37
CA ALA A 795 23.83 -20.18 21.43
C ALA A 795 23.24 -18.88 20.84
N PRO A 796 22.26 -18.22 21.51
CA PRO A 796 21.69 -16.96 21.03
C PRO A 796 22.74 -15.85 20.93
N LYS A 797 22.73 -15.12 19.80
CA LYS A 797 23.65 -14.03 19.52
C LYS A 797 22.92 -12.70 19.65
N VAL A 798 23.23 -11.92 20.68
CA VAL A 798 22.76 -10.54 20.80
C VAL A 798 23.37 -9.70 19.67
N ILE A 799 22.52 -9.00 18.92
CA ILE A 799 22.89 -8.13 17.81
C ILE A 799 22.90 -6.68 18.31
N PRO A 800 24.01 -5.92 18.14
CA PRO A 800 24.06 -4.52 18.53
C PRO A 800 22.96 -3.68 17.86
N GLN A 801 22.10 -3.06 18.67
CA GLN A 801 21.12 -2.09 18.22
C GLN A 801 21.84 -0.90 17.57
N THR A 802 21.48 -0.56 16.33
CA THR A 802 22.15 0.52 15.60
C THR A 802 21.23 1.74 15.44
N ILE A 803 20.70 2.23 16.57
CA ILE A 803 19.79 3.37 16.68
C ILE A 803 20.28 4.59 15.88
N TRP A 804 19.36 5.31 15.25
CA TRP A 804 19.62 6.61 14.61
C TRP A 804 20.26 7.61 15.61
N PRO A 805 21.47 8.16 15.34
CA PRO A 805 22.19 8.99 16.31
C PRO A 805 21.44 10.26 16.75
N VAL A 806 21.17 10.39 18.05
CA VAL A 806 20.36 11.45 18.68
C VAL A 806 20.50 12.82 17.99
N GLY A 807 19.36 13.34 17.48
CA GLY A 807 19.30 14.60 16.72
C GLY A 807 19.53 14.46 15.21
N THR A 808 19.67 13.25 14.67
CA THR A 808 19.50 12.97 13.24
C THR A 808 18.07 13.14 12.76
N ARG A 809 17.08 12.69 13.54
CA ARG A 809 15.65 12.66 13.19
C ARG A 809 15.28 13.96 12.44
N PRO A 810 15.04 13.91 11.12
CA PRO A 810 14.81 15.12 10.34
C PRO A 810 13.58 15.84 10.85
N ARG A 811 13.59 17.17 10.73
CA ARG A 811 12.34 17.93 10.87
C ARG A 811 11.78 18.20 9.49
N ALA A 812 10.46 18.05 9.37
CA ALA A 812 9.69 18.43 8.20
C ALA A 812 10.22 19.73 7.59
N ILE A 813 10.53 19.67 6.29
CA ILE A 813 10.95 20.82 5.51
C ILE A 813 9.69 21.67 5.28
N GLU A 814 9.36 22.54 6.23
CA GLU A 814 8.13 23.35 6.26
C GLU A 814 7.87 24.15 4.97
N ARG A 815 8.91 24.34 4.13
CA ARG A 815 8.81 25.02 2.84
C ARG A 815 9.94 24.63 1.90
N VAL A 816 9.63 24.50 0.60
CA VAL A 816 10.65 24.47 -0.46
C VAL A 816 11.46 25.77 -0.42
N ILE A 817 12.77 25.64 -0.18
CA ILE A 817 13.71 26.75 -0.14
C ILE A 817 13.85 27.32 -1.56
N ARG A 818 13.43 28.58 -1.76
CA ARG A 818 13.49 29.24 -3.08
C ARG A 818 14.93 29.68 -3.39
N PRO A 819 15.40 29.58 -4.65
CA PRO A 819 16.70 30.12 -5.07
C PRO A 819 16.90 31.58 -4.62
N THR A 820 17.77 31.76 -3.64
CA THR A 820 17.96 33.01 -2.90
C THR A 820 19.37 33.52 -3.13
N LYS A 821 19.48 34.72 -3.69
CA LYS A 821 20.77 35.42 -3.84
C LYS A 821 21.17 36.11 -2.54
N PHE A 822 22.43 35.97 -2.16
CA PHE A 822 23.07 36.64 -1.02
C PHE A 822 24.53 36.97 -1.36
N LYS A 823 25.18 37.79 -0.53
CA LYS A 823 26.63 38.06 -0.63
C LYS A 823 27.39 37.38 0.51
N SER A 824 28.56 36.84 0.20
CA SER A 824 29.53 36.40 1.20
C SER A 824 30.23 37.61 1.85
N THR A 825 30.95 37.37 2.96
CA THR A 825 31.82 38.37 3.62
C THR A 825 32.94 38.90 2.72
N ARG A 826 33.24 38.23 1.60
CA ARG A 826 34.16 38.69 0.55
C ARG A 826 33.48 39.49 -0.56
N GLY A 827 32.19 39.81 -0.43
CA GLY A 827 31.40 40.57 -1.39
C GLY A 827 30.86 39.77 -2.59
N THR A 828 31.42 38.58 -2.87
CA THR A 828 30.96 37.67 -3.93
C THR A 828 29.50 37.26 -3.72
N SER A 829 28.69 37.34 -4.77
CA SER A 829 27.29 36.90 -4.76
C SER A 829 27.18 35.38 -5.00
N HIS A 830 26.41 34.70 -4.17
CA HIS A 830 26.06 33.27 -4.29
C HIS A 830 24.54 33.10 -4.39
N THR A 831 24.08 31.94 -4.87
CA THR A 831 22.65 31.59 -4.94
C THR A 831 22.42 30.24 -4.28
N VAL A 832 21.37 30.12 -3.48
CA VAL A 832 21.04 28.88 -2.75
C VAL A 832 19.52 28.63 -2.75
N PRO A 833 19.05 27.44 -3.15
CA PRO A 833 19.79 26.41 -3.89
C PRO A 833 20.13 26.85 -5.33
N THR A 834 21.25 26.38 -5.89
CA THR A 834 21.51 26.43 -7.34
C THR A 834 20.81 25.29 -8.08
N THR A 835 20.10 25.62 -9.16
CA THR A 835 19.55 24.64 -10.11
C THR A 835 20.51 24.47 -11.30
N GLY A 836 20.94 23.23 -11.58
CA GLY A 836 21.88 22.92 -12.67
C GLY A 836 23.36 23.12 -12.30
N GLY A 837 23.68 23.07 -11.00
CA GLY A 837 25.01 23.28 -10.46
C GLY A 837 25.64 22.02 -9.85
N ARG A 838 26.59 22.24 -8.95
CA ARG A 838 27.15 21.20 -8.07
C ARG A 838 26.21 20.98 -6.87
N PRO A 839 26.23 19.80 -6.21
CA PRO A 839 25.59 19.64 -4.91
C PRO A 839 26.08 20.70 -3.92
N GLN A 840 25.17 21.29 -3.16
CA GLN A 840 25.50 22.37 -2.20
C GLN A 840 25.38 21.90 -0.75
N VAL A 841 26.30 22.30 0.11
CA VAL A 841 26.27 22.06 1.56
C VAL A 841 26.25 23.40 2.28
N ILE A 842 25.07 23.83 2.74
CA ILE A 842 24.96 24.98 3.66
C ILE A 842 25.26 24.49 5.08
N HIS A 843 26.10 25.20 5.82
CA HIS A 843 26.26 25.01 7.26
C HIS A 843 26.03 26.33 8.00
N ILE A 844 25.02 26.35 8.87
CA ILE A 844 24.64 27.49 9.69
C ILE A 844 25.18 27.28 11.10
N PHE A 845 26.04 28.19 11.56
CA PHE A 845 26.78 28.09 12.82
C PHE A 845 26.72 29.41 13.60
N SER A 846 27.12 29.40 14.87
CA SER A 846 27.36 30.62 15.66
C SER A 846 28.86 30.86 15.83
N ALA A 847 29.38 31.97 15.31
CA ALA A 847 30.79 32.34 15.45
C ALA A 847 31.24 32.46 16.93
N SER A 848 30.31 32.72 17.86
CA SER A 848 30.54 32.75 19.31
C SER A 848 30.65 31.37 19.98
N SER A 849 30.48 30.27 19.24
CA SER A 849 30.57 28.90 19.78
C SER A 849 31.83 28.21 19.25
N SER A 850 32.84 28.07 20.11
CA SER A 850 34.10 27.38 19.81
C SER A 850 33.87 25.99 19.20
N ARG A 851 32.91 25.23 19.75
CA ARG A 851 32.50 23.91 19.27
C ARG A 851 31.97 23.93 17.84
N GLN A 852 31.13 24.91 17.48
CA GLN A 852 30.58 25.03 16.12
C GLN A 852 31.63 25.58 15.14
N THR A 853 32.53 26.48 15.58
CA THR A 853 33.66 26.91 14.74
C THR A 853 34.68 25.80 14.47
N ALA A 854 34.70 24.72 15.25
CA ALA A 854 35.49 23.53 14.94
C ALA A 854 34.90 22.71 13.78
N GLU A 855 33.57 22.70 13.62
CA GLU A 855 32.89 22.02 12.49
C GLU A 855 33.26 22.65 11.14
N LEU A 856 33.60 23.94 11.12
CA LEU A 856 34.15 24.60 9.93
C LEU A 856 35.44 23.93 9.43
N ARG A 857 36.33 23.46 10.33
CA ARG A 857 37.55 22.74 9.92
C ARG A 857 37.24 21.40 9.26
N LEU A 858 36.19 20.71 9.71
CA LEU A 858 35.69 19.48 9.09
C LEU A 858 35.09 19.75 7.69
N LEU A 859 34.46 20.91 7.52
CA LEU A 859 33.98 21.40 6.22
C LEU A 859 35.12 21.82 5.27
N GLU A 860 36.23 22.37 5.79
CA GLU A 860 37.46 22.59 5.01
C GLU A 860 38.02 21.26 4.46
N THR A 861 38.11 20.24 5.31
CA THR A 861 38.54 18.88 4.89
C THR A 861 37.62 18.31 3.81
N LEU A 862 36.30 18.41 3.98
CA LEU A 862 35.32 17.97 2.98
C LEU A 862 35.45 18.73 1.66
N ASN A 863 35.54 20.07 1.69
CA ASN A 863 35.65 20.89 0.49
C ASN A 863 36.92 20.54 -0.31
N SER A 864 38.02 20.29 0.39
CA SER A 864 39.29 19.81 -0.17
C SER A 864 39.21 18.39 -0.75
N GLU A 865 38.66 17.42 0.00
CA GLU A 865 38.50 16.03 -0.44
C GLU A 865 37.57 15.90 -1.65
N PHE A 866 36.49 16.68 -1.67
CA PHE A 866 35.61 16.75 -2.83
C PHE A 866 36.23 17.50 -4.02
N LYS A 867 37.34 18.24 -3.83
CA LYS A 867 38.04 19.01 -4.88
C LYS A 867 37.09 19.87 -5.71
N GLY A 868 36.15 20.53 -5.04
CA GLY A 868 35.10 21.33 -5.67
C GLY A 868 34.07 20.54 -6.48
N ARG A 869 33.91 19.21 -6.28
CA ARG A 869 32.73 18.46 -6.79
C ARG A 869 31.42 18.93 -6.14
N ILE A 870 31.51 19.58 -4.99
CA ILE A 870 30.42 20.24 -4.24
C ILE A 870 30.71 21.74 -4.09
N GLU A 871 29.72 22.52 -3.67
CA GLU A 871 29.91 23.89 -3.15
C GLU A 871 29.53 23.92 -1.67
N VAL A 872 30.50 24.20 -0.78
CA VAL A 872 30.25 24.41 0.65
C VAL A 872 29.97 25.89 0.90
N ILE A 873 29.01 26.21 1.78
CA ILE A 873 28.59 27.56 2.11
C ILE A 873 28.40 27.68 3.64
N GLY A 874 29.21 28.50 4.29
CA GLY A 874 29.02 28.85 5.70
C GLY A 874 28.02 30.01 5.84
N ILE A 875 27.15 29.95 6.86
CA ILE A 875 26.31 31.08 7.26
C ILE A 875 26.42 31.27 8.78
N ASN A 876 26.91 32.42 9.23
CA ASN A 876 26.90 32.77 10.64
C ASN A 876 25.51 33.25 11.05
N GLY A 877 24.84 32.49 11.91
CA GLY A 877 23.59 32.83 12.59
C GLY A 877 23.77 33.33 14.02
N GLY A 878 25.03 33.53 14.47
CA GLY A 878 25.35 34.04 15.80
C GLY A 878 25.10 35.54 15.98
N THR A 879 25.09 36.00 17.23
CA THR A 879 25.02 37.44 17.57
C THR A 879 26.34 38.17 17.37
N GLN A 880 27.46 37.45 17.49
CA GLN A 880 28.79 37.93 17.14
C GLN A 880 28.97 37.80 15.61
N LYS A 881 29.35 38.90 14.95
CA LYS A 881 29.70 38.88 13.51
C LYS A 881 30.83 37.89 13.24
N ALA A 882 30.84 37.32 12.04
CA ALA A 882 31.95 36.55 11.50
C ALA A 882 33.10 37.47 11.05
N GLY A 883 33.60 38.30 11.98
CA GLY A 883 35.02 38.64 11.96
C GLY A 883 35.81 37.33 11.97
N LEU A 884 36.84 37.25 11.13
CA LEU A 884 37.61 36.03 10.86
C LEU A 884 37.79 35.19 12.13
N THR A 885 37.35 33.93 12.10
CA THR A 885 37.61 33.00 13.20
C THR A 885 39.13 32.91 13.42
N ALA A 886 39.56 32.57 14.63
CA ALA A 886 40.94 32.75 15.11
C ALA A 886 42.04 31.91 14.41
N ASN A 887 41.80 31.47 13.17
CA ASN A 887 42.71 30.68 12.32
C ASN A 887 42.69 31.12 10.83
N GLY A 888 42.04 32.25 10.47
CA GLY A 888 42.17 32.85 9.13
C GLY A 888 41.03 32.58 8.14
N PRO A 889 41.25 32.85 6.83
CA PRO A 889 40.20 32.82 5.81
C PRO A 889 39.89 31.40 5.28
N SER A 890 38.60 31.03 5.26
CA SER A 890 38.09 29.73 4.77
C SER A 890 38.34 29.48 3.28
N SER A 891 38.42 28.21 2.85
CA SER A 891 38.46 27.86 1.41
C SER A 891 37.10 28.03 0.72
N PHE A 892 36.02 28.06 1.50
CA PHE A 892 34.63 28.19 1.03
C PHE A 892 33.99 29.52 1.47
N PRO A 893 32.98 30.04 0.75
CA PRO A 893 32.29 31.28 1.08
C PRO A 893 31.56 31.20 2.43
N VAL A 894 31.64 32.28 3.21
CA VAL A 894 30.87 32.49 4.45
C VAL A 894 30.03 33.75 4.32
N ALA A 895 28.79 33.75 4.84
CA ALA A 895 27.89 34.91 4.88
C ALA A 895 27.30 35.13 6.28
N GLU A 896 26.68 36.29 6.50
CA GLU A 896 25.95 36.63 7.74
C GLU A 896 24.45 36.39 7.55
N LEU A 897 23.77 35.84 8.56
CA LEU A 897 22.32 35.58 8.52
C LEU A 897 21.51 36.85 8.85
N ASP A 898 21.33 37.73 7.87
CA ASP A 898 20.42 38.88 8.04
C ASP A 898 18.93 38.45 8.02
N LYS A 899 18.04 39.35 8.49
CA LYS A 899 16.58 39.09 8.57
C LYS A 899 15.94 38.74 7.22
N THR A 900 16.42 39.32 6.13
CA THR A 900 15.96 39.10 4.76
C THR A 900 16.41 37.73 4.26
N LEU A 901 17.67 37.36 4.51
CA LEU A 901 18.19 36.03 4.16
C LEU A 901 17.47 34.93 4.95
N ALA A 902 17.27 35.13 6.25
CA ALA A 902 16.48 34.23 7.10
C ALA A 902 15.03 34.06 6.60
N MET A 903 14.36 35.16 6.24
CA MET A 903 12.99 35.10 5.70
C MET A 903 12.91 34.43 4.33
N ARG A 904 13.90 34.62 3.45
CA ARG A 904 13.90 34.01 2.11
C ARG A 904 14.22 32.52 2.15
N LEU A 905 15.13 32.09 3.02
CA LEU A 905 15.49 30.68 3.16
C LEU A 905 14.49 29.88 4.02
N PHE A 906 13.98 30.46 5.12
CA PHE A 906 13.22 29.71 6.14
C PHE A 906 11.81 30.25 6.43
N GLY A 907 11.41 31.38 5.84
CA GLY A 907 10.06 31.94 5.97
C GLY A 907 9.67 32.45 7.38
N LYS A 908 10.59 32.44 8.36
CA LYS A 908 10.36 32.84 9.75
C LYS A 908 11.52 33.70 10.26
N THR A 909 11.24 34.66 11.17
CA THR A 909 12.21 35.63 11.68
C THR A 909 12.89 35.26 13.01
N LYS A 910 12.56 34.12 13.65
CA LYS A 910 13.08 33.74 14.98
C LYS A 910 13.53 32.28 15.07
N ARG A 911 14.66 32.08 15.77
CA ARG A 911 15.24 30.82 16.27
C ARG A 911 15.26 29.65 15.28
N ILE A 912 16.25 29.67 14.38
CA ILE A 912 16.87 28.43 13.89
C ILE A 912 17.66 27.81 15.06
N THR A 913 17.59 26.49 15.24
CA THR A 913 18.47 25.75 16.15
C THR A 913 19.86 25.67 15.52
N LEU A 914 20.90 26.15 16.21
CA LEU A 914 22.29 26.12 15.71
C LEU A 914 23.12 25.06 16.45
N PRO A 915 23.98 24.29 15.76
CA PRO A 915 24.26 24.37 14.32
C PRO A 915 23.17 23.66 13.48
N ALA A 916 23.08 24.01 12.20
CA ALA A 916 22.20 23.34 11.25
C ALA A 916 22.85 23.21 9.87
N THR A 917 22.78 22.03 9.26
CA THR A 917 23.44 21.73 7.98
C THR A 917 22.42 21.25 6.96
N PHE A 918 22.42 21.82 5.75
CA PHE A 918 21.48 21.50 4.69
C PHE A 918 22.23 21.06 3.43
N VAL A 919 21.92 19.87 2.91
CA VAL A 919 22.61 19.26 1.77
C VAL A 919 21.65 19.18 0.58
N PHE A 920 22.04 19.69 -0.57
CA PHE A 920 21.23 19.77 -1.79
C PHE A 920 21.91 19.06 -2.95
N ASP A 921 21.14 18.47 -3.86
CA ASP A 921 21.68 17.95 -5.12
C ASP A 921 21.96 19.06 -6.14
N GLY A 922 22.66 18.73 -7.23
CA GLY A 922 22.95 19.67 -8.33
C GLY A 922 21.71 20.16 -9.11
N ARG A 923 20.53 19.59 -8.86
CA ARG A 923 19.24 20.07 -9.40
C ARG A 923 18.57 21.06 -8.43
N GLY A 924 19.21 21.40 -7.32
CA GLY A 924 18.75 22.34 -6.30
C GLY A 924 17.74 21.75 -5.32
N ARG A 925 17.58 20.42 -5.28
CA ARG A 925 16.63 19.74 -4.37
C ARG A 925 17.33 19.46 -3.05
N LEU A 926 16.69 19.86 -1.94
CA LEU A 926 17.15 19.54 -0.58
C LEU A 926 17.12 18.02 -0.38
N LYS A 927 18.29 17.40 -0.23
CA LYS A 927 18.48 15.98 0.08
C LYS A 927 18.35 15.70 1.58
N ARG A 928 18.88 16.60 2.44
CA ARG A 928 18.83 16.42 3.90
C ARG A 928 18.98 17.72 4.69
N ALA A 929 18.39 17.79 5.88
CA ALA A 929 18.61 18.86 6.86
C ALA A 929 18.92 18.29 8.26
N PHE A 930 20.11 18.57 8.77
CA PHE A 930 20.54 18.29 10.15
C PHE A 930 20.32 19.52 11.04
N ARG A 931 19.96 19.32 12.31
CA ARG A 931 19.92 20.39 13.35
C ARG A 931 20.75 20.03 14.59
N ARG A 932 21.86 19.34 14.35
CA ARG A 932 22.89 18.91 15.30
C ARG A 932 24.27 19.14 14.69
N PRO A 933 25.36 19.12 15.48
CA PRO A 933 26.73 19.04 14.94
C PRO A 933 26.87 17.87 13.96
N VAL A 934 27.61 18.05 12.86
CA VAL A 934 27.69 17.07 11.75
C VAL A 934 29.07 16.47 11.56
N SER A 935 29.12 15.18 11.19
CA SER A 935 30.34 14.48 10.82
C SER A 935 30.62 14.53 9.31
N ALA A 936 31.86 14.23 8.91
CA ALA A 936 32.23 14.12 7.50
C ALA A 936 31.53 12.93 6.82
N ARG A 937 31.23 11.86 7.56
CA ARG A 937 30.44 10.72 7.08
C ARG A 937 29.00 11.13 6.80
N ASP A 938 28.40 11.89 7.72
CA ASP A 938 26.99 12.34 7.62
C ASP A 938 26.77 13.11 6.32
N ILE A 939 27.68 14.04 6.01
CA ILE A 939 27.62 14.86 4.79
C ILE A 939 27.91 14.02 3.55
N LYS A 940 28.89 13.10 3.57
CA LYS A 940 29.20 12.20 2.43
C LYS A 940 28.01 11.33 2.05
N MET A 941 27.30 10.77 3.03
CA MET A 941 26.10 9.96 2.81
C MET A 941 24.96 10.85 2.28
N ALA A 942 24.67 11.99 2.94
CA ALA A 942 23.64 12.93 2.49
C ALA A 942 23.87 13.55 1.08
N LEU A 943 25.13 13.63 0.64
CA LEU A 943 25.54 14.09 -0.69
C LEU A 943 25.32 13.04 -1.80
N ASP A 944 25.08 11.78 -1.43
CA ASP A 944 24.75 10.69 -2.37
C ASP A 944 25.83 10.47 -3.45
N THR A 945 27.11 10.58 -3.08
CA THR A 945 28.22 10.32 -4.00
C THR A 945 28.58 8.83 -4.06
N GLY A 946 27.57 8.01 -4.41
CA GLY A 946 27.83 6.74 -5.07
C GLY A 946 28.65 6.95 -6.36
N ARG A 947 29.24 5.89 -6.91
CA ARG A 947 29.90 5.99 -8.22
C ARG A 947 28.84 6.38 -9.26
N PRO A 948 29.02 7.45 -10.06
CA PRO A 948 28.00 7.90 -11.00
C PRO A 948 27.56 6.75 -11.91
N THR A 949 26.25 6.58 -12.09
CA THR A 949 25.73 5.45 -12.86
C THR A 949 25.96 5.67 -14.36
N ALA A 950 25.81 4.61 -15.16
CA ALA A 950 25.77 4.73 -16.62
C ALA A 950 24.71 5.74 -17.11
N GLN A 951 23.61 5.94 -16.37
CA GLN A 951 22.62 6.97 -16.68
C GLN A 951 23.12 8.38 -16.35
N ASP A 952 23.78 8.58 -15.21
CA ASP A 952 24.35 9.89 -14.86
C ASP A 952 25.43 10.31 -15.86
N HIS A 953 26.23 9.35 -16.32
CA HIS A 953 27.18 9.57 -17.41
C HIS A 953 26.49 9.90 -18.74
N LEU A 954 25.37 9.26 -19.09
CA LEU A 954 24.57 9.64 -20.27
C LEU A 954 23.95 11.04 -20.15
N ASP A 955 23.37 11.38 -19.01
CA ASP A 955 22.81 12.71 -18.73
C ASP A 955 23.92 13.78 -18.83
N MET A 956 25.11 13.51 -18.30
CA MET A 956 26.28 14.40 -18.41
C MET A 956 26.83 14.51 -19.83
N ALA A 957 26.80 13.43 -20.63
CA ALA A 957 27.15 13.46 -22.04
C ALA A 957 26.16 14.35 -22.84
N MET A 958 24.86 14.26 -22.55
CA MET A 958 23.84 15.13 -23.15
C MET A 958 24.05 16.61 -22.78
N ILE A 959 24.37 16.90 -21.51
CA ILE A 959 24.67 18.27 -21.05
C ILE A 959 25.96 18.80 -21.69
N ALA A 960 27.00 17.97 -21.84
CA ALA A 960 28.24 18.34 -22.52
C ALA A 960 28.01 18.62 -24.02
N GLY A 961 27.15 17.83 -24.68
CA GLY A 961 26.76 18.03 -26.08
C GLY A 961 25.99 19.33 -26.30
N ALA A 962 25.05 19.66 -25.41
CA ALA A 962 24.34 20.95 -25.40
C ALA A 962 25.27 22.16 -25.13
N GLN A 963 26.50 21.93 -24.67
CA GLN A 963 27.54 22.94 -24.48
C GLN A 963 28.68 22.84 -25.52
N SER A 964 28.51 22.05 -26.59
CA SER A 964 29.51 21.78 -27.64
C SER A 964 30.88 21.27 -27.13
N LYS A 965 30.91 20.55 -26.01
CA LYS A 965 32.13 20.05 -25.35
C LYS A 965 32.41 18.59 -25.74
N PHE A 966 32.59 18.34 -27.03
CA PHE A 966 32.66 17.00 -27.65
C PHE A 966 33.61 16.01 -26.96
N GLY A 967 34.81 16.43 -26.56
CA GLY A 967 35.74 15.56 -25.79
C GLY A 967 35.17 15.05 -24.46
N ARG A 968 34.31 15.83 -23.77
CA ARG A 968 33.57 15.37 -22.57
C ARG A 968 32.37 14.51 -22.91
N VAL A 969 31.76 14.69 -24.09
CA VAL A 969 30.73 13.78 -24.60
C VAL A 969 31.35 12.39 -24.79
N ARG A 970 32.47 12.29 -25.52
CA ARG A 970 33.19 11.02 -25.73
C ARG A 970 33.63 10.39 -24.41
N GLN A 971 34.20 11.16 -23.48
CA GLN A 971 34.59 10.67 -22.15
C GLN A 971 33.41 10.08 -21.36
N HIS A 972 32.28 10.79 -21.32
CA HIS A 972 31.11 10.34 -20.55
C HIS A 972 30.34 9.21 -21.24
N LEU A 973 30.29 9.16 -22.58
CA LEU A 973 29.77 7.99 -23.30
C LEU A 973 30.65 6.76 -23.09
N GLY A 974 31.99 6.93 -23.08
CA GLY A 974 32.94 5.86 -22.77
C GLY A 974 32.71 5.26 -21.38
N GLU A 975 32.59 6.09 -20.34
CA GLU A 975 32.26 5.61 -18.98
C GLU A 975 30.84 4.98 -18.91
N ALA A 976 29.84 5.56 -19.58
CA ALA A 976 28.51 4.98 -19.65
C ALA A 976 28.50 3.58 -20.29
N LEU A 977 29.28 3.37 -21.35
CA LEU A 977 29.44 2.08 -22.04
C LEU A 977 30.31 1.10 -21.25
N ARG A 978 31.35 1.57 -20.56
CA ARG A 978 32.16 0.76 -19.63
C ARG A 978 31.34 0.26 -18.43
N MET A 979 30.28 0.98 -18.05
CA MET A 979 29.36 0.62 -16.96
C MET A 979 28.04 -0.01 -17.43
N ASN A 980 27.70 0.10 -18.71
CA ASN A 980 26.55 -0.57 -19.34
C ASN A 980 26.79 -0.71 -20.85
N SER A 981 27.49 -1.77 -21.24
CA SER A 981 27.82 -2.09 -22.64
C SER A 981 26.60 -2.42 -23.51
N ASN A 982 25.43 -2.60 -22.91
CA ASN A 982 24.16 -2.88 -23.61
C ASN A 982 23.24 -1.64 -23.68
N SER A 983 23.77 -0.42 -23.50
CA SER A 983 22.99 0.81 -23.68
C SER A 983 22.92 1.22 -25.16
N ALA A 984 21.84 0.83 -25.84
CA ALA A 984 21.56 1.25 -27.22
C ALA A 984 21.57 2.78 -27.40
N LEU A 985 21.10 3.54 -26.40
CA LEU A 985 21.16 5.01 -26.39
C LEU A 985 22.61 5.52 -26.32
N ALA A 986 23.48 4.91 -25.52
CA ALA A 986 24.88 5.31 -25.44
C ALA A 986 25.63 5.03 -26.75
N TRP A 987 25.42 3.85 -27.34
CA TRP A 987 25.95 3.49 -28.65
C TRP A 987 25.44 4.42 -29.76
N SER A 988 24.14 4.71 -29.80
CA SER A 988 23.54 5.66 -30.76
C SER A 988 24.12 7.07 -30.62
N ARG A 989 24.38 7.54 -29.38
CA ARG A 989 25.04 8.83 -29.15
C ARG A 989 26.52 8.82 -29.51
N LEU A 990 27.21 7.69 -29.35
CA LEU A 990 28.59 7.55 -29.79
C LEU A 990 28.66 7.58 -31.32
N GLY A 991 27.80 6.83 -32.01
CA GLY A 991 27.71 6.84 -33.47
C GLY A 991 27.36 8.20 -34.05
N GLN A 992 26.51 8.98 -33.38
CA GLN A 992 26.22 10.37 -33.76
C GLN A 992 27.41 11.30 -33.55
N LEU A 993 28.20 11.10 -32.50
CA LEU A 993 29.43 11.87 -32.25
C LEU A 993 30.50 11.52 -33.29
N ASP A 994 30.70 10.24 -33.57
CA ASP A 994 31.62 9.75 -34.60
C ASP A 994 31.21 10.25 -36.00
N ALA A 995 29.92 10.21 -36.35
CA ALA A 995 29.41 10.78 -37.60
C ALA A 995 29.63 12.31 -37.68
N GLN A 996 29.45 13.04 -36.57
CA GLN A 996 29.71 14.48 -36.50
C GLN A 996 31.22 14.80 -36.65
N GLU A 997 32.09 13.93 -36.13
CA GLU A 997 33.55 14.01 -36.27
C GLU A 997 34.06 13.37 -37.60
N LYS A 998 33.14 12.94 -38.49
CA LYS A 998 33.40 12.24 -39.77
C LYS A 998 34.13 10.89 -39.67
N ASN A 999 34.12 10.28 -38.49
CA ASN A 999 34.59 8.90 -38.27
C ASN A 999 33.51 7.90 -38.70
N TRP A 1000 33.31 7.73 -40.01
CA TRP A 1000 32.26 6.86 -40.55
C TRP A 1000 32.39 5.37 -40.12
N PRO A 1001 33.59 4.75 -40.05
CA PRO A 1001 33.73 3.38 -39.54
C PRO A 1001 33.30 3.26 -38.07
N GLY A 1002 33.66 4.24 -37.23
CA GLY A 1002 33.22 4.30 -35.83
C GLY A 1002 31.71 4.51 -35.72
N ALA A 1003 31.14 5.37 -36.56
CA ALA A 1003 29.71 5.62 -36.62
C ALA A 1003 28.92 4.36 -36.99
N VAL A 1004 29.32 3.66 -38.06
CA VAL A 1004 28.73 2.39 -38.48
C VAL A 1004 28.84 1.33 -37.38
N SER A 1005 30.02 1.16 -36.77
CA SER A 1005 30.22 0.20 -35.67
C SER A 1005 29.29 0.47 -34.49
N ALA A 1006 29.21 1.72 -34.05
CA ALA A 1006 28.36 2.13 -32.94
C ALA A 1006 26.85 2.05 -33.29
N PHE A 1007 26.44 2.37 -34.51
CA PHE A 1007 25.04 2.23 -34.95
C PHE A 1007 24.62 0.78 -35.15
N ARG A 1008 25.44 -0.08 -35.79
CA ARG A 1008 25.20 -1.54 -35.86
C ARG A 1008 25.06 -2.12 -34.44
N LYS A 1009 25.90 -1.67 -33.48
CA LYS A 1009 25.76 -2.11 -32.09
C LYS A 1009 24.50 -1.59 -31.40
N ALA A 1010 24.09 -0.35 -31.65
CA ALA A 1010 22.84 0.21 -31.14
C ALA A 1010 21.59 -0.50 -31.69
N ASP A 1011 21.58 -0.82 -32.98
CA ASP A 1011 20.47 -1.53 -33.64
C ASP A 1011 20.36 -2.98 -33.16
N SER A 1012 21.50 -3.69 -33.01
CA SER A 1012 21.53 -5.05 -32.42
C SER A 1012 20.94 -5.15 -30.99
N LEU A 1013 20.74 -4.01 -30.31
CA LEU A 1013 20.17 -3.91 -28.98
C LEU A 1013 18.70 -3.42 -28.99
N VAL A 1014 18.25 -2.74 -30.05
CA VAL A 1014 16.84 -2.32 -30.28
C VAL A 1014 16.54 -2.37 -31.79
N PRO A 1015 16.33 -3.57 -32.38
CA PRO A 1015 16.13 -3.72 -33.82
C PRO A 1015 14.85 -3.06 -34.33
N GLY A 1016 14.83 -2.66 -35.61
CA GLY A 1016 13.64 -2.14 -36.29
C GLY A 1016 13.23 -0.72 -35.87
N ALA A 1017 14.04 -0.02 -35.06
CA ALA A 1017 13.81 1.37 -34.73
C ALA A 1017 14.11 2.27 -35.95
N LYS A 1018 13.09 2.79 -36.64
CA LYS A 1018 13.24 3.62 -37.87
C LYS A 1018 14.36 4.67 -37.79
N ALA A 1019 14.48 5.37 -36.66
CA ALA A 1019 15.51 6.40 -36.47
C ALA A 1019 16.95 5.84 -36.37
N MET A 1020 17.10 4.59 -35.93
CA MET A 1020 18.38 3.87 -35.90
C MET A 1020 18.73 3.32 -37.28
N ALA A 1021 17.78 2.66 -37.96
CA ALA A 1021 17.95 2.19 -39.34
C ALA A 1021 18.29 3.34 -40.31
N SER A 1022 17.67 4.51 -40.14
CA SER A 1022 18.01 5.72 -40.91
C SER A 1022 19.42 6.24 -40.59
N ALA A 1023 19.79 6.32 -39.31
CA ALA A 1023 21.14 6.75 -38.93
C ALA A 1023 22.23 5.77 -39.41
N LEU A 1024 21.97 4.47 -39.36
CA LEU A 1024 22.85 3.41 -39.83
C LEU A 1024 22.97 3.41 -41.36
N GLY A 1025 21.85 3.43 -42.10
CA GLY A 1025 21.87 3.50 -43.57
C GLY A 1025 22.58 4.74 -44.10
N HIS A 1026 22.43 5.90 -43.44
CA HIS A 1026 23.22 7.10 -43.76
C HIS A 1026 24.71 6.95 -43.41
N ALA A 1027 25.06 6.29 -42.30
CA ALA A 1027 26.45 6.05 -41.93
C ALA A 1027 27.14 5.07 -42.89
N LEU A 1028 26.47 3.97 -43.27
CA LEU A 1028 26.92 2.99 -44.25
C LEU A 1028 27.16 3.63 -45.62
N LEU A 1029 26.23 4.46 -46.10
CA LEU A 1029 26.37 5.20 -47.36
C LEU A 1029 27.54 6.21 -47.35
N MET A 1030 27.88 6.76 -46.18
CA MET A 1030 29.06 7.62 -46.00
C MET A 1030 30.35 6.84 -45.73
N ASN A 1031 30.25 5.53 -45.47
CA ASN A 1031 31.33 4.56 -45.31
C ASN A 1031 31.51 3.66 -46.55
N GLU A 1032 30.88 4.03 -47.67
CA GLU A 1032 30.88 3.35 -48.99
C GLU A 1032 30.23 1.95 -49.01
N GLU A 1033 29.71 1.45 -47.88
CA GLU A 1033 28.94 0.20 -47.72
C GLU A 1033 27.51 0.31 -48.33
N THR A 1034 27.45 0.57 -49.64
CA THR A 1034 26.27 1.08 -50.34
C THR A 1034 25.12 0.06 -50.46
N ASP A 1035 25.40 -1.23 -50.62
CA ASP A 1035 24.35 -2.26 -50.72
C ASP A 1035 23.60 -2.46 -49.40
N GLU A 1036 24.30 -2.58 -48.26
CA GLU A 1036 23.65 -2.67 -46.94
C GLU A 1036 22.91 -1.35 -46.60
N ALA A 1037 23.45 -0.20 -47.04
CA ALA A 1037 22.74 1.08 -46.91
C ALA A 1037 21.38 1.07 -47.64
N ILE A 1038 21.30 0.49 -48.85
CA ILE A 1038 20.04 0.35 -49.59
C ILE A 1038 19.03 -0.51 -48.82
N GLU A 1039 19.46 -1.57 -48.14
CA GLU A 1039 18.55 -2.43 -47.35
C GLU A 1039 17.96 -1.71 -46.13
N TYR A 1040 18.79 -1.05 -45.32
CA TYR A 1040 18.26 -0.26 -44.18
C TYR A 1040 17.42 0.93 -44.64
N LEU A 1041 17.76 1.57 -45.77
CA LEU A 1041 16.98 2.71 -46.28
C LEU A 1041 15.63 2.29 -46.89
N LYS A 1042 15.51 1.07 -47.45
CA LYS A 1042 14.21 0.48 -47.81
C LYS A 1042 13.32 0.31 -46.57
N GLN A 1043 13.82 -0.33 -45.51
CA GLN A 1043 13.08 -0.50 -44.26
C GLN A 1043 12.59 0.85 -43.68
N VAL A 1044 13.38 1.93 -43.83
CA VAL A 1044 13.01 3.28 -43.38
C VAL A 1044 11.87 3.89 -44.22
N VAL A 1045 11.80 3.58 -45.51
CA VAL A 1045 10.69 3.94 -46.41
C VAL A 1045 9.44 3.10 -46.09
N ASP A 1046 9.59 1.78 -45.96
CA ASP A 1046 8.50 0.83 -45.67
C ASP A 1046 7.80 1.15 -44.34
N LEU A 1047 8.56 1.58 -43.33
CA LEU A 1047 8.04 1.94 -42.00
C LEU A 1047 7.32 3.30 -41.96
N ASP A 1048 7.71 4.28 -42.79
CA ASP A 1048 7.05 5.59 -42.92
C ASP A 1048 7.63 6.36 -44.13
N ALA A 1049 6.89 6.35 -45.23
CA ALA A 1049 7.29 6.84 -46.55
C ALA A 1049 7.32 8.38 -46.66
N THR A 1050 8.23 9.04 -45.93
CA THR A 1050 8.48 10.48 -46.00
C THR A 1050 9.36 10.86 -47.18
N ALA A 1051 9.29 12.13 -47.62
CA ALA A 1051 10.18 12.66 -48.65
C ALA A 1051 11.66 12.47 -48.32
N ASP A 1052 12.06 12.69 -47.06
CA ASP A 1052 13.46 12.50 -46.61
C ASP A 1052 13.90 11.03 -46.66
N ALA A 1053 13.01 10.08 -46.38
CA ALA A 1053 13.31 8.64 -46.48
C ALA A 1053 13.54 8.21 -47.94
N HIS A 1054 12.63 8.63 -48.84
CA HIS A 1054 12.78 8.39 -50.28
C HIS A 1054 14.03 9.08 -50.85
N LEU A 1055 14.37 10.30 -50.42
CA LEU A 1055 15.61 10.98 -50.83
C LEU A 1055 16.88 10.28 -50.32
N GLY A 1056 16.85 9.69 -49.12
CA GLY A 1056 17.93 8.84 -48.62
C GLY A 1056 18.17 7.62 -49.51
N LEU A 1057 17.09 6.88 -49.81
CA LEU A 1057 17.15 5.70 -50.68
C LEU A 1057 17.53 6.05 -52.13
N ALA A 1058 17.02 7.15 -52.67
CA ALA A 1058 17.40 7.68 -53.98
C ALA A 1058 18.90 7.96 -54.06
N ARG A 1059 19.48 8.57 -53.02
CA ARG A 1059 20.93 8.84 -52.96
C ARG A 1059 21.73 7.54 -52.93
N ALA A 1060 21.29 6.51 -52.21
CA ALA A 1060 21.97 5.22 -52.16
C ALA A 1060 21.94 4.49 -53.52
N TYR A 1061 20.80 4.46 -54.21
CA TYR A 1061 20.72 3.97 -55.59
C TYR A 1061 21.60 4.80 -56.55
N SER A 1062 21.64 6.12 -56.39
CA SER A 1062 22.49 6.99 -57.22
C SER A 1062 23.98 6.75 -57.00
N THR A 1063 24.42 6.47 -55.77
CA THR A 1063 25.82 6.10 -55.46
C THR A 1063 26.18 4.74 -56.07
N LYS A 1064 25.23 3.80 -56.15
CA LYS A 1064 25.41 2.50 -56.81
C LYS A 1064 25.32 2.56 -58.35
N GLY A 1065 24.90 3.68 -58.93
CA GLY A 1065 24.67 3.82 -60.36
C GLY A 1065 23.32 3.26 -60.86
N GLU A 1066 22.40 2.88 -59.95
CA GLU A 1066 21.05 2.45 -60.29
C GLU A 1066 20.13 3.68 -60.56
N ILE A 1067 20.50 4.48 -61.56
CA ILE A 1067 19.96 5.84 -61.82
C ILE A 1067 18.44 5.86 -62.02
N GLU A 1068 17.87 4.85 -62.67
CA GLU A 1068 16.42 4.77 -62.93
C GLU A 1068 15.61 4.64 -61.63
N LYS A 1069 16.07 3.80 -60.70
CA LYS A 1069 15.48 3.65 -59.36
C LYS A 1069 15.76 4.87 -58.48
N ALA A 1070 16.92 5.51 -58.64
CA ALA A 1070 17.19 6.78 -57.98
C ALA A 1070 16.18 7.87 -58.42
N ALA A 1071 15.87 7.93 -59.71
CA ALA A 1071 14.85 8.84 -60.24
C ALA A 1071 13.44 8.50 -59.72
N GLU A 1072 13.04 7.23 -59.78
CA GLU A 1072 11.75 6.76 -59.23
C GLU A 1072 11.54 7.19 -57.76
N GLN A 1073 12.56 7.03 -56.91
CA GLN A 1073 12.49 7.44 -55.51
C GLN A 1073 12.49 8.97 -55.34
N VAL A 1074 13.10 9.75 -56.24
CA VAL A 1074 12.94 11.22 -56.26
C VAL A 1074 11.52 11.63 -56.65
N GLU A 1075 10.87 10.91 -57.57
CA GLU A 1075 9.47 11.17 -57.95
C GLU A 1075 8.50 10.88 -56.77
N PHE A 1076 8.70 9.77 -56.04
CA PHE A 1076 7.94 9.53 -54.80
C PHE A 1076 8.20 10.62 -53.75
N ALA A 1077 9.45 11.07 -53.57
CA ALA A 1077 9.76 12.18 -52.66
C ALA A 1077 9.05 13.49 -53.06
N ARG A 1078 8.91 13.77 -54.36
CA ARG A 1078 8.18 14.93 -54.90
C ARG A 1078 6.70 14.91 -54.52
N GLU A 1079 6.04 13.76 -54.65
CA GLU A 1079 4.62 13.62 -54.29
C GLU A 1079 4.39 13.87 -52.80
N LYS A 1080 5.32 13.44 -51.94
CA LYS A 1080 5.23 13.67 -50.49
C LYS A 1080 5.57 15.11 -50.09
N ASN A 1081 6.41 15.84 -50.85
CA ASN A 1081 6.72 17.25 -50.58
C ASN A 1081 7.10 18.05 -51.85
N PRO A 1082 6.12 18.64 -52.55
CA PRO A 1082 6.37 19.39 -53.78
C PRO A 1082 7.21 20.66 -53.60
N GLU A 1083 7.12 21.36 -52.45
CA GLU A 1083 7.95 22.55 -52.19
C GLU A 1083 9.43 22.21 -52.00
N LEU A 1084 9.72 21.07 -51.35
CA LEU A 1084 11.09 20.59 -51.17
C LEU A 1084 11.73 20.29 -52.52
N LEU A 1085 11.04 19.58 -53.42
CA LEU A 1085 11.58 19.34 -54.76
C LEU A 1085 11.64 20.63 -55.59
N LYS A 1086 10.71 21.58 -55.45
CA LYS A 1086 10.84 22.89 -56.13
C LYS A 1086 12.15 23.57 -55.74
N ARG A 1087 12.46 23.67 -54.44
CA ARG A 1087 13.73 24.24 -53.95
C ARG A 1087 14.96 23.49 -54.45
N LEU A 1088 14.93 22.15 -54.50
CA LEU A 1088 16.02 21.35 -55.03
C LEU A 1088 16.18 21.53 -56.55
N THR A 1089 15.08 21.59 -57.29
CA THR A 1089 15.03 21.75 -58.75
C THR A 1089 15.50 23.14 -59.18
N ASP A 1090 15.12 24.19 -58.47
CA ASP A 1090 15.57 25.55 -58.74
C ASP A 1090 17.09 25.66 -58.48
N LYS A 1091 17.60 25.06 -57.39
CA LYS A 1091 19.04 24.97 -57.11
C LYS A 1091 19.80 24.13 -58.16
N MET A 1092 19.20 23.04 -58.64
CA MET A 1092 19.74 22.24 -59.74
C MET A 1092 19.73 23.00 -61.08
N LYS A 1093 18.78 23.92 -61.32
CA LYS A 1093 18.77 24.79 -62.50
C LYS A 1093 19.85 25.87 -62.43
N GLU A 1094 20.10 26.46 -61.25
CA GLU A 1094 21.25 27.35 -61.03
C GLU A 1094 22.57 26.60 -61.27
N GLN A 1095 22.73 25.42 -60.66
CA GLN A 1095 23.94 24.62 -60.85
C GLN A 1095 24.09 24.07 -62.27
N LYS A 1096 23.00 23.74 -62.99
CA LYS A 1096 23.07 23.32 -64.40
C LYS A 1096 23.39 24.47 -65.36
N LYS A 1097 23.21 25.73 -64.94
CA LYS A 1097 23.77 26.90 -65.65
C LYS A 1097 25.28 27.09 -65.41
N ALA A 1098 25.80 26.66 -64.27
CA ALA A 1098 27.23 26.68 -63.96
C ALA A 1098 27.98 25.46 -64.55
N ALA A 1099 27.38 24.27 -64.50
CA ALA A 1099 27.96 23.01 -65.00
C ALA A 1099 27.86 22.85 -66.53
N ALA A 1100 27.52 23.92 -67.26
CA ALA A 1100 27.52 23.94 -68.72
C ALA A 1100 28.92 24.23 -69.33
N SER A 1101 29.95 24.39 -68.48
CA SER A 1101 31.31 24.76 -68.89
C SER A 1101 32.43 23.82 -68.42
N GLU A 1102 32.16 22.72 -67.72
CA GLU A 1102 33.20 21.78 -67.25
C GLU A 1102 32.65 20.35 -67.09
N GLN A 1103 33.49 19.35 -67.37
CA GLN A 1103 33.15 17.92 -67.33
C GLN A 1103 33.46 17.27 -65.96
N ASP A 1104 32.86 16.11 -65.73
CA ASP A 1104 33.10 15.18 -64.62
C ASP A 1104 32.92 15.72 -63.19
N SER A 1105 31.67 15.84 -62.74
CA SER A 1105 31.37 15.71 -61.30
C SER A 1105 29.94 15.21 -61.00
N ILE A 1106 29.81 14.48 -59.88
CA ILE A 1106 28.51 14.13 -59.28
C ILE A 1106 27.78 15.42 -58.86
N PRO A 1107 26.48 15.60 -59.16
CA PRO A 1107 25.74 16.82 -58.83
C PRO A 1107 25.82 17.22 -57.35
N ASP A 1108 26.36 18.41 -57.08
CA ASP A 1108 26.52 18.94 -55.71
C ASP A 1108 25.18 19.12 -54.97
N ALA A 1109 24.07 19.25 -55.70
CA ALA A 1109 22.72 19.21 -55.13
C ALA A 1109 22.44 17.95 -54.29
N LEU A 1110 23.07 16.81 -54.59
CA LEU A 1110 22.98 15.56 -53.81
C LEU A 1110 24.05 15.43 -52.71
N LYS A 1111 25.14 16.21 -52.79
CA LYS A 1111 26.16 16.32 -51.72
C LYS A 1111 25.74 17.31 -50.62
N ALA A 1112 24.84 18.24 -50.94
CA ALA A 1112 24.23 19.16 -49.99
C ALA A 1112 23.40 18.39 -48.94
N THR A 1113 24.01 18.07 -47.80
CA THR A 1113 23.33 17.35 -46.72
C THR A 1113 22.03 18.03 -46.28
N PRO A 1114 20.95 17.27 -46.04
CA PRO A 1114 19.89 17.68 -45.13
C PRO A 1114 20.43 17.61 -43.68
N THR A 1115 21.41 18.46 -43.37
CA THR A 1115 22.01 18.60 -42.02
C THR A 1115 20.96 18.98 -40.96
N ASN A 1116 19.76 19.39 -41.40
CA ASN A 1116 18.61 19.61 -40.56
C ASN A 1116 17.98 18.34 -39.94
N ALA A 1117 18.41 17.13 -40.32
CA ALA A 1117 18.18 15.92 -39.50
C ALA A 1117 18.77 16.07 -38.08
N PHE A 1118 19.78 16.94 -37.90
CA PHE A 1118 20.33 17.39 -36.61
C PHE A 1118 20.16 18.92 -36.40
N GLY A 1119 19.23 19.55 -37.12
CA GLY A 1119 19.07 21.00 -37.17
C GLY A 1119 18.33 21.58 -35.97
N LYS A 1120 19.07 22.03 -34.94
CA LYS A 1120 18.60 22.89 -33.82
C LYS A 1120 17.20 22.52 -33.25
N GLY A 1121 16.91 21.23 -33.14
CA GLY A 1121 15.58 20.70 -32.81
C GLY A 1121 15.28 20.69 -31.31
N GLN A 1122 14.05 21.08 -30.95
CA GLN A 1122 13.53 20.90 -29.59
C GLN A 1122 13.23 19.41 -29.29
N PRO A 1123 13.07 18.99 -28.01
CA PRO A 1123 12.72 17.60 -27.63
C PRO A 1123 11.35 17.08 -28.13
N SER A 1124 10.66 17.80 -29.01
CA SER A 1124 9.28 17.56 -29.42
C SER A 1124 9.11 16.43 -30.45
N GLN A 1125 10.05 16.26 -31.39
CA GLN A 1125 9.90 15.35 -32.55
C GLN A 1125 10.28 13.87 -32.30
N TRP A 1126 10.60 13.49 -31.06
CA TRP A 1126 10.95 12.10 -30.73
C TRP A 1126 9.71 11.18 -30.59
N PRO A 1127 9.82 9.87 -30.90
CA PRO A 1127 8.82 8.87 -30.52
C PRO A 1127 8.55 8.88 -29.00
N ALA A 1128 7.32 8.53 -28.60
CA ALA A 1128 6.87 8.66 -27.22
C ALA A 1128 7.71 7.86 -26.20
N GLY A 1129 8.24 6.70 -26.60
CA GLY A 1129 9.04 5.82 -25.73
C GLY A 1129 10.47 6.27 -25.43
N LEU A 1130 11.00 7.32 -26.09
CA LEU A 1130 12.40 7.76 -25.92
C LEU A 1130 12.55 9.19 -25.38
N LYS A 1131 11.46 9.91 -25.12
CA LYS A 1131 11.50 11.31 -24.65
C LYS A 1131 11.97 11.42 -23.18
N PRO A 1132 13.05 12.15 -22.88
CA PRO A 1132 13.35 12.57 -21.51
C PRO A 1132 12.30 13.59 -21.04
N THR A 1133 11.72 13.39 -19.86
CA THR A 1133 10.71 14.31 -19.28
C THR A 1133 11.35 15.54 -18.65
N THR A 1134 11.82 16.47 -19.47
CA THR A 1134 12.21 17.82 -19.01
C THR A 1134 10.97 18.62 -18.58
N PRO A 1135 10.91 19.16 -17.35
CA PRO A 1135 9.88 20.11 -16.96
C PRO A 1135 10.00 21.39 -17.80
N LYS A 1136 8.92 21.84 -18.44
CA LYS A 1136 8.86 23.20 -18.96
C LYS A 1136 8.75 24.17 -17.79
N VAL A 1137 9.88 24.73 -17.37
CA VAL A 1137 9.88 26.00 -16.63
C VAL A 1137 9.39 27.05 -17.61
N LYS A 1138 8.28 27.72 -17.26
CA LYS A 1138 7.98 29.06 -17.74
C LYS A 1138 8.50 30.05 -16.70
N ASP A 1139 8.92 31.21 -17.17
CA ASP A 1139 9.05 32.42 -16.35
C ASP A 1139 7.67 32.85 -15.79
#